data_AF-A8NAY9-F1
#
_entry.id   AF-A8NAY9-F1
#
_cell.length_a   1.000
_cell.length_b   1.000
_cell.length_c   1.000
_cell.angle_alpha   90.00
_cell.angle_beta   90.00
_cell.angle_gamma   90.00
#
_symmetry.space_group_name_H-M   'P 1'
#
loop_
_entity.id
_entity.type
_entity.pdbx_description
1 polymer ?
#
loop_
_entity_poly.entity_id
_entity_poly.type
_entity_poly.pdbx_seq_one_letter_code
_entity_poly.pdbx_strand_id
1 'polypeptide(L)'
;MFTVKTVDLRPEIGDAMNSEMFMCEVDYFMAHYLPAYDKETAQAVIAFLKSEGVLKACSDVPSHSDVSPELNLNSQPETVPYSHIFASFHEPRKIKQVQDSSIAQLRTPPKTDEKAAFDPLGRICNKVRQGLRNVKGARPNNYWVRMCPDTRLQSAFKPCNHRIDACLTKNRFKKDPLHITDIIIAFEFKLSRLLDDIFGNRQQLASHVNHTMNEDPRRKFMYGITIENSQVSLWYFSRSHSIKARSFDIIEYPELFVEVMVSFFCATDEQLGFDPLVTFVRGREYIYKFPANESRLQPAYYLTVEPIFEYRSLCLTGRSTLEGTKEMVMKEVALGLGMPTEADIQKSLFSDLEAFRESPWRQSPLVSDLKEGLVARLGRALEGDNFKRFFSCVVDHHVGDFNRALCSKAWAAPDTFPTAKPKQNGIYKTVHGPPMALTLEGTFPPTHQCWLLFDDICTPLHDIPKLGEAMEILSQASMGLLLMFCAGWVHRDVSAGNILAFRATPDEPWQAKLSDLEYAKKFPHQGLTGAEPKTGTPFYMPCEIQCQKYMVLAAQPGRLEGGAKVPANNLRGLPILHTFQHDFESAWWITLWLCSARVNQDDLPKNFAGEMFLQDTSVNHGKTRMRVLDESLADNEDLMDSLPPSLQTDGGFLEKLDILRSNLSSEFKRRNMARAHDDIGSYSWIIGNFMTFFDEISYSRDQWSSIKLLVEKDLPKRSESSDEARDDLPVDVTGQERAAGEQQHQNNANVQVKKEKDDHDHSAAVATVNELEKKITRSRKRKAPEDIREGQNDTNHDGGVEVPVPSKKARVKAKWKMPTPCGEGGRVTRSMTRNSAGVGGPSTGV
;
A
#
# COMPACT_ATOMS: atom_id res chain seq x y z
N MET A 1 9.31 -14.04 6.35
CA MET A 1 7.98 -14.51 6.77
C MET A 1 7.51 -15.73 5.95
N PHE A 2 7.82 -16.97 6.36
CA PHE A 2 7.21 -18.19 5.77
C PHE A 2 6.95 -19.31 6.80
N THR A 3 6.66 -18.94 8.06
CA THR A 3 6.39 -19.88 9.17
C THR A 3 5.31 -19.39 10.15
N VAL A 4 5.28 -18.08 10.45
CA VAL A 4 4.24 -17.43 11.27
C VAL A 4 2.85 -17.64 10.63
N LYS A 5 1.83 -17.95 11.43
CA LYS A 5 0.45 -18.10 10.94
C LYS A 5 -0.23 -16.73 10.88
N THR A 6 -1.12 -16.49 9.93
CA THR A 6 -1.77 -15.16 9.79
C THR A 6 -2.62 -14.73 10.99
N VAL A 7 -3.12 -15.68 11.80
CA VAL A 7 -3.78 -15.36 13.09
C VAL A 7 -2.82 -14.96 14.20
N ASP A 8 -1.53 -15.29 14.09
CA ASP A 8 -0.55 -14.99 15.12
C ASP A 8 -0.24 -13.46 15.08
N LEU A 9 -0.25 -12.85 13.87
CA LEU A 9 -0.08 -11.41 13.58
C LEU A 9 -1.26 -10.49 14.03
N ARG A 10 -2.13 -10.98 14.91
CA ARG A 10 -3.37 -10.29 15.30
C ARG A 10 -3.14 -9.10 16.25
N PRO A 11 -2.27 -9.19 17.27
CA PRO A 11 -1.93 -8.05 18.11
C PRO A 11 -1.27 -6.90 17.33
N GLU A 12 -0.36 -7.22 16.40
CA GLU A 12 0.47 -6.27 15.67
C GLU A 12 -0.35 -5.47 14.64
N ILE A 13 -1.28 -6.15 13.93
CA ILE A 13 -2.29 -5.47 13.09
C ILE A 13 -3.15 -4.54 13.95
N GLY A 14 -3.61 -5.02 15.11
CA GLY A 14 -4.42 -4.22 16.03
C GLY A 14 -3.69 -2.96 16.51
N ASP A 15 -2.43 -3.09 16.93
CA ASP A 15 -1.66 -1.96 17.45
C ASP A 15 -1.33 -0.93 16.37
N ALA A 16 -0.91 -1.37 15.17
CA ALA A 16 -0.74 -0.48 14.03
C ALA A 16 -2.03 0.29 13.70
N MET A 17 -3.17 -0.41 13.72
CA MET A 17 -4.48 0.18 13.44
C MET A 17 -4.99 1.15 14.53
N ASN A 18 -4.51 1.10 15.78
CA ASN A 18 -4.93 2.05 16.83
C ASN A 18 -4.72 3.52 16.42
N SER A 19 -3.70 3.79 15.59
CA SER A 19 -3.41 5.13 15.05
C SER A 19 -4.44 5.66 14.04
N GLU A 20 -5.19 4.77 13.38
CA GLU A 20 -6.22 5.08 12.38
C GLU A 20 -7.66 4.76 12.87
N MET A 21 -7.85 4.45 14.16
CA MET A 21 -9.13 4.07 14.76
C MET A 21 -9.92 5.23 15.40
N PHE A 22 -11.21 5.29 15.08
CA PHE A 22 -12.19 6.24 15.61
C PHE A 22 -13.43 5.54 16.16
N MET A 23 -14.21 6.27 16.97
CA MET A 23 -15.54 5.87 17.42
C MET A 23 -16.57 6.98 17.22
N CYS A 24 -17.84 6.59 17.04
CA CYS A 24 -19.00 7.50 17.02
C CYS A 24 -20.26 6.82 17.59
N GLU A 25 -21.33 7.59 17.80
CA GLU A 25 -22.64 7.02 18.15
C GLU A 25 -23.26 6.26 16.98
N VAL A 26 -24.12 5.26 17.27
CA VAL A 26 -24.74 4.41 16.24
C VAL A 26 -25.56 5.21 15.23
N ASP A 27 -26.28 6.26 15.66
CA ASP A 27 -27.08 7.10 14.76
C ASP A 27 -26.19 7.86 13.76
N TYR A 28 -25.04 8.39 14.21
CA TYR A 28 -24.06 9.04 13.33
C TYR A 28 -23.39 8.03 12.39
N PHE A 29 -23.12 6.80 12.85
CA PHE A 29 -22.64 5.73 11.98
C PHE A 29 -23.66 5.39 10.87
N MET A 30 -24.94 5.25 11.24
CA MET A 30 -26.02 4.91 10.32
C MET A 30 -26.31 6.05 9.32
N ALA A 31 -26.19 7.31 9.73
CA ALA A 31 -26.37 8.46 8.84
C ALA A 31 -25.18 8.71 7.90
N HIS A 32 -23.94 8.48 8.36
CA HIS A 32 -22.73 8.92 7.65
C HIS A 32 -21.97 7.80 6.91
N TYR A 33 -21.95 6.57 7.45
CA TYR A 33 -21.13 5.46 6.92
C TYR A 33 -21.94 4.36 6.26
N LEU A 34 -23.10 4.01 6.83
CA LEU A 34 -23.96 2.94 6.30
C LEU A 34 -24.50 3.29 4.89
N PRO A 35 -24.83 2.30 4.03
CA PRO A 35 -25.57 2.58 2.80
C PRO A 35 -26.94 3.20 3.08
N ALA A 36 -27.31 4.22 2.31
CA ALA A 36 -28.62 4.86 2.43
C ALA A 36 -29.75 3.86 2.14
N TYR A 37 -30.81 3.88 2.95
CA TYR A 37 -31.95 2.98 2.83
C TYR A 37 -33.26 3.74 3.00
N ASP A 38 -34.32 3.17 2.42
CA ASP A 38 -35.69 3.69 2.49
C ASP A 38 -36.34 3.29 3.82
N LYS A 39 -36.77 4.27 4.62
CA LYS A 39 -37.26 4.04 6.00
C LYS A 39 -38.63 3.38 6.00
N GLU A 40 -39.47 3.74 5.04
CA GLU A 40 -40.78 3.19 4.77
C GLU A 40 -40.67 1.69 4.42
N THR A 41 -39.68 1.31 3.60
CA THR A 41 -39.31 -0.08 3.33
C THR A 41 -38.86 -0.80 4.61
N ALA A 42 -38.02 -0.18 5.44
CA ALA A 42 -37.58 -0.80 6.68
C ALA A 42 -38.74 -1.04 7.67
N GLN A 43 -39.64 -0.06 7.83
CA GLN A 43 -40.87 -0.18 8.62
C GLN A 43 -41.81 -1.25 8.08
N ALA A 44 -41.96 -1.38 6.75
CA ALA A 44 -42.75 -2.43 6.13
C ALA A 44 -42.15 -3.83 6.37
N VAL A 45 -40.82 -3.96 6.40
CA VAL A 45 -40.14 -5.21 6.78
C VAL A 45 -40.32 -5.52 8.27
N ILE A 46 -40.23 -4.53 9.16
CA ILE A 46 -40.51 -4.69 10.60
C ILE A 46 -41.96 -5.14 10.82
N ALA A 47 -42.94 -4.55 10.13
CA ALA A 47 -44.34 -4.96 10.18
C ALA A 47 -44.54 -6.41 9.68
N PHE A 48 -43.88 -6.80 8.59
CA PHE A 48 -43.87 -8.19 8.13
C PHE A 48 -43.29 -9.15 9.19
N LEU A 49 -42.15 -8.82 9.81
CA LEU A 49 -41.53 -9.64 10.86
C LEU A 49 -42.41 -9.78 12.11
N LYS A 50 -43.21 -8.77 12.44
CA LYS A 50 -44.24 -8.85 13.50
C LYS A 50 -45.39 -9.78 13.09
N SER A 51 -45.90 -9.67 11.86
CA SER A 51 -46.97 -10.56 11.36
C SER A 51 -46.56 -12.03 11.27
N GLU A 52 -45.27 -12.31 11.02
CA GLU A 52 -44.69 -13.66 10.97
C GLU A 52 -44.28 -14.19 12.37
N GLY A 53 -44.51 -13.43 13.44
CA GLY A 53 -44.15 -13.79 14.81
C GLY A 53 -42.63 -13.88 15.07
N VAL A 54 -41.80 -13.31 14.19
CA VAL A 54 -40.33 -13.24 14.32
C VAL A 54 -39.95 -12.14 15.32
N LEU A 55 -40.67 -11.01 15.28
CA LEU A 55 -40.71 -10.04 16.35
C LEU A 55 -42.00 -10.27 17.16
N LYS A 56 -41.91 -10.27 18.49
CA LYS A 56 -43.06 -10.38 19.41
C LYS A 56 -43.02 -9.25 20.43
N ALA A 57 -44.18 -8.79 20.90
CA ALA A 57 -44.23 -7.79 21.95
C ALA A 57 -43.67 -8.34 23.27
N CYS A 58 -43.03 -7.48 24.07
CA CYS A 58 -42.41 -7.89 25.34
C CYS A 58 -43.45 -8.41 26.38
N SER A 59 -44.73 -8.07 26.21
CA SER A 59 -45.86 -8.62 26.96
C SER A 59 -46.15 -10.10 26.70
N ASP A 60 -45.75 -10.60 25.53
CA ASP A 60 -46.20 -11.90 25.00
C ASP A 60 -45.15 -13.01 25.22
N VAL A 61 -44.13 -12.70 26.03
CA VAL A 61 -42.98 -13.56 26.34
C VAL A 61 -43.13 -14.03 27.79
N PRO A 62 -43.18 -15.35 28.06
CA PRO A 62 -43.25 -15.86 29.42
C PRO A 62 -42.09 -15.36 30.28
N SER A 63 -42.41 -14.83 31.47
CA SER A 63 -41.43 -14.21 32.36
C SER A 63 -40.46 -15.23 32.93
N HIS A 64 -39.28 -15.38 32.31
CA HIS A 64 -38.11 -15.85 33.02
C HIS A 64 -37.65 -14.74 33.98
N SER A 65 -37.53 -15.08 35.27
CA SER A 65 -37.22 -14.13 36.33
C SER A 65 -35.80 -13.55 36.24
N ASP A 66 -35.57 -12.51 37.03
CA ASP A 66 -34.27 -11.91 37.32
C ASP A 66 -33.63 -11.11 36.17
N VAL A 67 -34.26 -9.97 35.87
CA VAL A 67 -33.59 -8.77 35.34
C VAL A 67 -33.46 -7.75 36.47
N SER A 68 -32.28 -7.67 37.08
CA SER A 68 -31.97 -6.68 38.12
C SER A 68 -31.66 -5.30 37.52
N PRO A 69 -32.33 -4.21 37.93
CA PRO A 69 -32.17 -2.90 37.29
C PRO A 69 -30.97 -2.10 37.84
N GLU A 70 -29.73 -2.45 37.43
CA GLU A 70 -28.58 -1.53 37.56
C GLU A 70 -28.57 -0.48 36.43
N LEU A 71 -29.51 0.46 36.49
CA LEU A 71 -29.51 1.65 35.64
C LEU A 71 -28.32 2.55 35.98
N ASN A 72 -27.34 2.63 35.08
CA ASN A 72 -26.24 3.61 35.19
C ASN A 72 -26.57 4.84 34.34
N LEU A 73 -27.15 5.88 34.96
CA LEU A 73 -27.48 7.12 34.26
C LEU A 73 -26.23 7.87 33.83
N ASN A 74 -25.92 7.84 32.54
CA ASN A 74 -25.54 9.02 31.73
C ASN A 74 -25.33 8.60 30.25
N SER A 75 -25.62 9.52 29.33
CA SER A 75 -25.57 9.32 27.86
C SER A 75 -26.42 8.15 27.32
N GLN A 76 -27.74 8.29 27.42
CA GLN A 76 -28.68 7.72 26.43
C GLN A 76 -29.29 8.86 25.60
N PRO A 77 -29.67 8.63 24.32
CA PRO A 77 -30.72 9.43 23.69
C PRO A 77 -32.07 9.19 24.40
N GLU A 78 -33.07 10.03 24.16
CA GLU A 78 -34.41 9.92 24.79
C GLU A 78 -35.27 8.77 24.20
N THR A 79 -34.66 7.61 23.96
CA THR A 79 -35.32 6.43 23.40
C THR A 79 -35.88 5.54 24.51
N VAL A 80 -37.21 5.47 24.60
CA VAL A 80 -37.91 4.46 25.41
C VAL A 80 -37.49 3.06 24.94
N PRO A 81 -37.22 2.09 25.84
CA PRO A 81 -36.90 0.71 25.45
C PRO A 81 -37.97 0.13 24.51
N TYR A 82 -37.55 -0.54 23.44
CA TYR A 82 -38.48 -0.95 22.39
C TYR A 82 -39.44 -2.04 22.87
N SER A 83 -40.65 -2.02 22.31
CA SER A 83 -41.78 -2.84 22.78
C SER A 83 -41.75 -4.30 22.32
N HIS A 84 -40.72 -4.73 21.58
CA HIS A 84 -40.63 -6.04 20.94
C HIS A 84 -39.24 -6.67 21.06
N ILE A 85 -39.16 -8.01 21.06
CA ILE A 85 -37.91 -8.80 20.96
C ILE A 85 -37.95 -9.79 19.79
N PHE A 86 -36.78 -10.30 19.36
CA PHE A 86 -36.68 -11.42 18.43
C PHE A 86 -37.06 -12.75 19.11
N ALA A 87 -38.14 -13.38 18.66
CA ALA A 87 -38.71 -14.59 19.27
C ALA A 87 -37.82 -15.86 19.24
N SER A 88 -36.68 -15.81 18.56
CA SER A 88 -35.73 -16.92 18.43
C SER A 88 -34.31 -16.61 18.90
N PHE A 89 -34.01 -15.36 19.28
CA PHE A 89 -32.69 -14.97 19.78
C PHE A 89 -32.78 -14.70 21.29
N HIS A 90 -31.91 -15.36 22.06
CA HIS A 90 -31.87 -15.29 23.52
C HIS A 90 -30.44 -14.97 23.95
N GLU A 91 -30.25 -14.33 25.11
CA GLU A 91 -28.94 -13.88 25.59
C GLU A 91 -27.90 -15.02 25.62
N PRO A 92 -26.86 -14.99 24.76
CA PRO A 92 -25.91 -16.11 24.62
C PRO A 92 -25.21 -16.54 25.91
N ARG A 93 -24.92 -15.58 26.81
CA ARG A 93 -24.33 -15.86 28.13
C ARG A 93 -25.27 -16.65 29.05
N LYS A 94 -26.59 -16.42 28.98
CA LYS A 94 -27.59 -17.19 29.74
C LYS A 94 -27.75 -18.60 29.16
N ILE A 95 -27.76 -18.75 27.83
CA ILE A 95 -27.71 -20.06 27.17
C ILE A 95 -26.51 -20.86 27.68
N LYS A 96 -25.33 -20.22 27.74
CA LYS A 96 -24.11 -20.81 28.29
C LYS A 96 -24.27 -21.26 29.74
N GLN A 97 -24.73 -20.39 30.64
CA GLN A 97 -24.89 -20.72 32.06
C GLN A 97 -25.88 -21.88 32.30
N VAL A 98 -26.97 -21.95 31.52
CA VAL A 98 -27.95 -23.05 31.61
C VAL A 98 -27.38 -24.37 31.07
N GLN A 99 -26.58 -24.32 30.00
CA GLN A 99 -25.87 -25.50 29.49
C GLN A 99 -24.79 -25.98 30.47
N ASP A 100 -23.87 -25.10 30.87
CA ASP A 100 -22.74 -25.43 31.75
C ASP A 100 -23.23 -26.02 33.09
N SER A 101 -24.33 -25.51 33.66
CA SER A 101 -24.95 -26.05 34.89
C SER A 101 -25.69 -27.38 34.69
N SER A 102 -26.33 -27.60 33.54
CA SER A 102 -26.91 -28.91 33.18
C SER A 102 -25.85 -29.97 32.90
N ILE A 103 -24.69 -29.55 32.38
CA ILE A 103 -23.59 -30.40 31.92
C ILE A 103 -22.65 -30.79 33.08
N ALA A 104 -22.69 -30.12 34.23
CA ALA A 104 -21.90 -30.42 35.42
C ALA A 104 -22.07 -31.86 35.98
N GLN A 105 -23.04 -32.63 35.49
CA GLN A 105 -23.26 -34.05 35.82
C GLN A 105 -22.51 -35.03 34.89
N LEU A 106 -21.83 -34.55 33.83
CA LEU A 106 -21.11 -35.37 32.85
C LEU A 106 -19.59 -35.32 33.04
N ARG A 107 -18.93 -36.48 32.95
CA ARG A 107 -17.46 -36.61 33.16
C ARG A 107 -16.59 -35.86 32.14
N THR A 108 -17.15 -35.44 31.01
CA THR A 108 -16.52 -34.55 30.02
C THR A 108 -17.57 -33.60 29.44
N PRO A 109 -17.59 -32.33 29.87
CA PRO A 109 -18.47 -31.31 29.30
C PRO A 109 -18.27 -31.12 27.79
N PRO A 110 -19.33 -31.19 26.97
CA PRO A 110 -19.33 -30.54 25.66
C PRO A 110 -19.08 -29.04 25.87
N LYS A 111 -18.12 -28.45 25.13
CA LYS A 111 -17.95 -26.99 25.14
C LYS A 111 -19.23 -26.33 24.63
N THR A 112 -19.63 -25.25 25.27
CA THR A 112 -20.72 -24.38 24.82
C THR A 112 -20.44 -23.92 23.37
N ASP A 113 -21.35 -24.22 22.44
CA ASP A 113 -21.13 -24.00 21.01
C ASP A 113 -21.61 -22.59 20.59
N GLU A 114 -20.68 -21.66 20.29
CA GLU A 114 -21.03 -20.27 19.93
C GLU A 114 -22.02 -20.23 18.74
N LYS A 115 -21.77 -21.10 17.77
CA LYS A 115 -22.63 -21.45 16.63
C LYS A 115 -24.08 -21.74 17.00
N ALA A 116 -24.35 -22.44 18.10
CA ALA A 116 -25.71 -22.79 18.51
C ALA A 116 -26.48 -21.57 19.05
N ALA A 117 -25.78 -20.66 19.74
CA ALA A 117 -26.36 -19.41 20.25
C ALA A 117 -26.63 -18.40 19.11
N PHE A 118 -25.75 -18.30 18.12
CA PHE A 118 -25.84 -17.29 17.05
C PHE A 118 -26.54 -17.75 15.75
N ASP A 119 -26.75 -19.07 15.50
CA ASP A 119 -27.50 -19.57 14.33
C ASP A 119 -28.89 -18.92 14.08
N PRO A 120 -29.69 -18.55 15.11
CA PRO A 120 -30.94 -17.83 14.91
C PRO A 120 -30.81 -16.53 14.09
N LEU A 121 -29.66 -15.84 14.16
CA LEU A 121 -29.40 -14.63 13.35
C LEU A 121 -29.48 -14.94 11.86
N GLY A 122 -28.92 -16.05 11.40
CA GLY A 122 -29.03 -16.49 10.00
C GLY A 122 -30.48 -16.72 9.56
N ARG A 123 -31.36 -17.16 10.47
CA ARG A 123 -32.80 -17.34 10.19
C ARG A 123 -33.54 -16.00 10.18
N ILE A 124 -33.24 -15.10 11.13
CA ILE A 124 -33.77 -13.73 11.17
C ILE A 124 -33.40 -12.97 9.90
N CYS A 125 -32.13 -12.97 9.49
CA CYS A 125 -31.66 -12.27 8.29
C CYS A 125 -32.31 -12.81 7.00
N ASN A 126 -32.59 -14.11 6.91
CA ASN A 126 -33.36 -14.66 5.80
C ASN A 126 -34.84 -14.22 5.82
N LYS A 127 -35.45 -14.01 6.99
CA LYS A 127 -36.79 -13.41 7.12
C LYS A 127 -36.81 -11.93 6.77
N VAL A 128 -35.78 -11.14 7.11
CA VAL A 128 -35.60 -9.76 6.62
C VAL A 128 -35.61 -9.73 5.08
N ARG A 129 -34.84 -10.63 4.44
CA ARG A 129 -34.80 -10.76 2.97
C ARG A 129 -36.11 -11.29 2.35
N GLN A 130 -36.90 -12.06 3.09
CA GLN A 130 -38.26 -12.43 2.66
C GLN A 130 -39.19 -11.21 2.71
N GLY A 131 -39.16 -10.42 3.79
CA GLY A 131 -39.94 -9.19 3.92
C GLY A 131 -39.63 -8.17 2.82
N LEU A 132 -38.34 -7.96 2.51
CA LEU A 132 -37.91 -7.06 1.43
C LEU A 132 -38.49 -7.41 0.05
N ARG A 133 -38.78 -8.69 -0.22
CA ARG A 133 -39.40 -9.13 -1.48
C ARG A 133 -40.91 -8.85 -1.54
N ASN A 134 -41.53 -8.58 -0.40
CA ASN A 134 -42.95 -8.22 -0.30
C ASN A 134 -43.17 -6.70 -0.39
N VAL A 135 -42.12 -5.88 -0.23
CA VAL A 135 -42.19 -4.42 -0.34
C VAL A 135 -42.15 -4.00 -1.81
N LYS A 136 -43.19 -3.30 -2.27
CA LYS A 136 -43.32 -2.86 -3.66
C LYS A 136 -42.23 -1.84 -4.02
N GLY A 137 -41.31 -2.24 -4.90
CA GLY A 137 -40.23 -1.38 -5.41
C GLY A 137 -38.86 -1.64 -4.79
N ALA A 138 -38.81 -2.30 -3.63
CA ALA A 138 -37.55 -2.73 -3.01
C ALA A 138 -36.82 -3.75 -3.91
N ARG A 139 -35.50 -3.62 -4.02
CA ARG A 139 -34.64 -4.48 -4.84
C ARG A 139 -33.51 -5.08 -4.00
N PRO A 140 -33.77 -6.14 -3.22
CA PRO A 140 -32.73 -6.77 -2.42
C PRO A 140 -31.63 -7.36 -3.32
N ASN A 141 -30.38 -7.02 -3.01
CA ASN A 141 -29.17 -7.48 -3.69
C ASN A 141 -28.96 -9.00 -3.57
N ASN A 142 -28.01 -9.54 -4.34
CA ASN A 142 -27.75 -10.99 -4.44
C ASN A 142 -26.82 -11.54 -3.35
N TYR A 143 -26.83 -10.95 -2.14
CA TYR A 143 -26.01 -11.38 -1.01
C TYR A 143 -26.85 -12.01 0.11
N TRP A 144 -26.31 -12.99 0.84
CA TRP A 144 -26.97 -13.65 1.98
C TRP A 144 -26.04 -13.71 3.18
N VAL A 145 -26.61 -13.66 4.39
CA VAL A 145 -25.87 -13.98 5.62
C VAL A 145 -25.68 -15.50 5.72
N ARG A 146 -24.43 -15.96 5.56
CA ARG A 146 -24.02 -17.36 5.71
C ARG A 146 -23.36 -17.50 7.08
N MET A 147 -23.98 -18.27 7.97
CA MET A 147 -23.35 -18.70 9.23
C MET A 147 -22.20 -19.67 8.89
N CYS A 148 -20.96 -19.27 9.18
CA CYS A 148 -19.71 -19.92 8.78
C CYS A 148 -18.85 -20.50 9.92
N PRO A 149 -19.33 -20.75 11.16
CA PRO A 149 -18.44 -21.09 12.27
C PRO A 149 -17.57 -22.31 11.95
N ASP A 150 -16.30 -22.22 12.34
CA ASP A 150 -15.20 -23.13 11.99
C ASP A 150 -14.80 -23.25 10.50
N THR A 151 -15.43 -22.51 9.58
CA THR A 151 -15.03 -22.50 8.16
C THR A 151 -13.66 -21.86 8.01
N ARG A 152 -12.64 -22.65 7.65
CA ARG A 152 -11.34 -22.11 7.23
C ARG A 152 -11.49 -21.42 5.88
N LEU A 153 -10.95 -20.23 5.77
CA LEU A 153 -10.95 -19.46 4.53
C LEU A 153 -9.88 -19.97 3.56
N GLN A 154 -10.19 -19.90 2.28
CA GLN A 154 -9.18 -19.99 1.22
C GLN A 154 -8.65 -18.58 0.89
N SER A 155 -7.40 -18.53 0.49
CA SER A 155 -6.68 -17.32 0.06
C SER A 155 -5.72 -17.73 -1.06
N ALA A 156 -5.38 -16.78 -1.94
CA ALA A 156 -4.31 -16.96 -2.93
C ALA A 156 -2.93 -17.07 -2.25
N PHE A 157 -2.81 -16.58 -1.01
CA PHE A 157 -1.61 -16.51 -0.21
C PHE A 157 -1.60 -17.62 0.85
N LYS A 158 -0.40 -18.12 1.18
CA LYS A 158 -0.21 -19.19 2.16
C LYS A 158 0.96 -18.86 3.09
N PRO A 159 0.85 -19.17 4.41
CA PRO A 159 -0.26 -19.86 5.06
C PRO A 159 -1.41 -18.92 5.42
N CYS A 160 -2.62 -19.16 4.90
CA CYS A 160 -3.84 -18.58 5.46
C CYS A 160 -4.48 -19.58 6.42
N ASN A 161 -4.72 -19.17 7.67
CA ASN A 161 -5.43 -20.01 8.65
C ASN A 161 -6.63 -19.31 9.30
N HIS A 162 -7.16 -18.28 8.64
CA HIS A 162 -8.34 -17.55 9.09
C HIS A 162 -9.60 -18.42 9.11
N ARG A 163 -10.46 -18.09 10.06
CA ARG A 163 -11.85 -18.53 10.20
C ARG A 163 -12.71 -17.29 10.37
N ILE A 164 -14.02 -17.43 10.21
CA ILE A 164 -14.98 -16.35 10.43
C ILE A 164 -16.32 -16.96 10.91
N ASP A 165 -16.98 -16.33 11.86
CA ASP A 165 -18.22 -16.89 12.44
C ASP A 165 -19.43 -16.74 11.51
N ALA A 166 -19.55 -15.62 10.78
CA ALA A 166 -20.47 -15.48 9.66
C ALA A 166 -19.99 -14.44 8.63
N CYS A 167 -20.64 -14.40 7.47
CA CYS A 167 -20.41 -13.35 6.48
C CYS A 167 -21.67 -13.01 5.69
N LEU A 168 -21.73 -11.78 5.18
CA LEU A 168 -22.55 -11.46 4.02
C LEU A 168 -21.78 -11.93 2.77
N THR A 169 -22.40 -12.76 1.92
CA THR A 169 -21.72 -13.32 0.72
C THR A 169 -22.67 -13.75 -0.40
N LYS A 170 -22.15 -13.78 -1.65
CA LYS A 170 -22.79 -14.43 -2.82
C LYS A 170 -22.62 -15.98 -2.73
N ASN A 171 -21.57 -16.46 -2.07
CA ASN A 171 -21.23 -17.87 -1.87
C ASN A 171 -22.06 -18.50 -0.73
N ARG A 172 -23.36 -18.74 -0.98
CA ARG A 172 -24.36 -19.05 0.07
C ARG A 172 -24.30 -20.44 0.71
N PHE A 173 -23.69 -21.44 0.07
CA PHE A 173 -23.83 -22.84 0.49
C PHE A 173 -22.69 -23.31 1.40
N LYS A 174 -23.01 -23.84 2.60
CA LYS A 174 -22.00 -24.28 3.58
C LYS A 174 -21.03 -25.39 3.11
N LYS A 175 -21.32 -26.07 1.99
CA LYS A 175 -20.43 -27.08 1.38
C LYS A 175 -19.36 -26.47 0.48
N ASP A 176 -19.61 -25.28 -0.05
CA ASP A 176 -18.75 -24.65 -1.03
C ASP A 176 -17.59 -23.95 -0.27
N PRO A 177 -16.32 -24.15 -0.66
CA PRO A 177 -15.20 -23.45 -0.06
C PRO A 177 -15.40 -21.94 -0.14
N LEU A 178 -15.08 -21.24 0.96
CA LEU A 178 -15.23 -19.79 1.06
C LEU A 178 -13.86 -19.14 0.87
N HIS A 179 -13.68 -18.37 -0.21
CA HIS A 179 -12.48 -17.57 -0.40
C HIS A 179 -12.60 -16.26 0.40
N ILE A 180 -11.49 -15.69 0.84
CA ILE A 180 -11.49 -14.42 1.60
C ILE A 180 -12.16 -13.29 0.80
N THR A 181 -11.97 -13.26 -0.53
CA THR A 181 -12.60 -12.31 -1.45
C THR A 181 -14.12 -12.52 -1.65
N ASP A 182 -14.70 -13.60 -1.10
CA ASP A 182 -16.16 -13.83 -1.12
C ASP A 182 -16.89 -13.10 0.02
N ILE A 183 -16.16 -12.62 1.04
CA ILE A 183 -16.71 -12.08 2.28
C ILE A 183 -16.91 -10.57 2.14
N ILE A 184 -18.16 -10.16 2.08
CA ILE A 184 -18.55 -8.80 1.69
C ILE A 184 -18.60 -7.89 2.92
N ILE A 185 -19.20 -8.43 3.98
CA ILE A 185 -19.22 -7.91 5.35
C ILE A 185 -18.86 -9.08 6.25
N ALA A 186 -17.91 -8.86 7.14
CA ALA A 186 -17.43 -9.85 8.09
C ALA A 186 -18.21 -9.80 9.41
N PHE A 187 -18.51 -10.97 10.01
CA PHE A 187 -19.23 -11.08 11.28
C PHE A 187 -18.44 -12.01 12.22
N GLU A 188 -18.04 -11.51 13.39
CA GLU A 188 -17.34 -12.30 14.42
C GLU A 188 -18.12 -12.22 15.75
N PHE A 189 -18.30 -13.35 16.44
CA PHE A 189 -19.23 -13.46 17.58
C PHE A 189 -18.56 -14.03 18.82
N LYS A 190 -18.87 -13.52 20.02
CA LYS A 190 -18.42 -14.13 21.29
C LYS A 190 -19.56 -14.27 22.29
N LEU A 191 -19.59 -15.41 23.00
CA LEU A 191 -20.63 -15.74 23.98
C LEU A 191 -20.67 -14.81 25.22
N SER A 192 -19.68 -13.93 25.44
CA SER A 192 -19.62 -13.08 26.63
C SER A 192 -19.04 -11.68 26.35
N ARG A 193 -19.09 -10.80 27.37
CA ARG A 193 -18.50 -9.46 27.41
C ARG A 193 -17.36 -9.34 28.42
N LEU A 194 -16.60 -10.43 28.59
CA LEU A 194 -15.27 -10.39 29.20
C LEU A 194 -14.31 -9.63 28.28
N LEU A 195 -13.28 -9.02 28.86
CA LEU A 195 -12.31 -8.19 28.14
C LEU A 195 -11.59 -8.97 27.03
N ASP A 196 -11.09 -10.17 27.35
CA ASP A 196 -10.39 -11.05 26.40
C ASP A 196 -11.27 -11.48 25.23
N ASP A 197 -12.56 -11.77 25.48
CA ASP A 197 -13.54 -12.05 24.42
C ASP A 197 -13.71 -10.82 23.52
N ILE A 198 -13.94 -9.63 24.10
CA ILE A 198 -14.15 -8.39 23.36
C ILE A 198 -12.93 -8.04 22.50
N PHE A 199 -11.72 -8.02 23.07
CA PHE A 199 -10.52 -7.66 22.33
C PHE A 199 -10.12 -8.73 21.30
N GLY A 200 -10.30 -10.01 21.63
CA GLY A 200 -10.14 -11.12 20.70
C GLY A 200 -11.10 -11.02 19.50
N ASN A 201 -12.35 -10.63 19.72
CA ASN A 201 -13.34 -10.45 18.64
C ASN A 201 -12.97 -9.27 17.72
N ARG A 202 -12.50 -8.15 18.29
CA ARG A 202 -11.98 -7.00 17.54
C ARG A 202 -10.78 -7.39 16.67
N GLN A 203 -9.77 -8.05 17.26
CA GLN A 203 -8.56 -8.49 16.56
C GLN A 203 -8.85 -9.54 15.47
N GLN A 204 -9.85 -10.41 15.68
CA GLN A 204 -10.34 -11.35 14.68
C GLN A 204 -10.87 -10.62 13.44
N LEU A 205 -11.79 -9.66 13.65
CA LEU A 205 -12.35 -8.85 12.57
C LEU A 205 -11.30 -7.98 11.86
N ALA A 206 -10.44 -7.27 12.61
CA ALA A 206 -9.43 -6.38 12.04
C ALA A 206 -8.41 -7.14 11.17
N SER A 207 -7.88 -8.28 11.67
CA SER A 207 -6.98 -9.14 10.91
C SER A 207 -7.65 -9.72 9.65
N HIS A 208 -8.93 -10.08 9.73
CA HIS A 208 -9.71 -10.53 8.58
C HIS A 208 -9.89 -9.42 7.51
N VAL A 209 -10.25 -8.21 7.93
CA VAL A 209 -10.43 -7.07 7.01
C VAL A 209 -9.10 -6.63 6.40
N ASN A 210 -8.01 -6.56 7.18
CA ASN A 210 -6.70 -6.22 6.66
C ASN A 210 -6.24 -7.20 5.56
N HIS A 211 -6.45 -8.50 5.77
CA HIS A 211 -6.18 -9.49 4.72
C HIS A 211 -7.11 -9.32 3.51
N THR A 212 -8.42 -9.08 3.72
CA THR A 212 -9.36 -8.91 2.61
C THR A 212 -9.06 -7.68 1.76
N MET A 213 -8.69 -6.55 2.38
CA MET A 213 -8.39 -5.30 1.67
C MET A 213 -7.00 -5.25 1.02
N ASN A 214 -6.07 -6.12 1.42
CA ASN A 214 -4.80 -6.33 0.71
C ASN A 214 -4.91 -7.39 -0.41
N GLU A 215 -5.77 -8.40 -0.28
CA GLU A 215 -5.91 -9.49 -1.26
C GLU A 215 -6.99 -9.26 -2.33
N ASP A 216 -7.91 -8.31 -2.12
CA ASP A 216 -8.98 -7.92 -3.05
C ASP A 216 -8.84 -6.43 -3.47
N PRO A 217 -8.08 -6.11 -4.54
CA PRO A 217 -7.88 -4.73 -5.00
C PRO A 217 -9.17 -4.03 -5.46
N ARG A 218 -10.28 -4.77 -5.63
CA ARG A 218 -11.60 -4.17 -5.85
C ARG A 218 -12.11 -3.41 -4.63
N ARG A 219 -11.55 -3.62 -3.42
CA ARG A 219 -12.04 -2.96 -2.21
C ARG A 219 -11.47 -1.55 -2.07
N LYS A 220 -12.37 -0.58 -1.96
CA LYS A 220 -12.10 0.79 -1.46
C LYS A 220 -12.30 0.87 0.05
N PHE A 221 -13.33 0.18 0.55
CA PHE A 221 -13.63 0.04 1.98
C PHE A 221 -14.33 -1.30 2.26
N MET A 222 -14.53 -1.63 3.53
CA MET A 222 -15.24 -2.83 3.97
C MET A 222 -16.01 -2.56 5.28
N TYR A 223 -17.19 -3.15 5.43
CA TYR A 223 -17.91 -3.14 6.71
C TYR A 223 -17.63 -4.41 7.52
N GLY A 224 -17.75 -4.29 8.83
CA GLY A 224 -17.73 -5.41 9.76
C GLY A 224 -18.81 -5.29 10.83
N ILE A 225 -19.16 -6.42 11.44
CA ILE A 225 -20.04 -6.51 12.59
C ILE A 225 -19.35 -7.39 13.64
N THR A 226 -19.29 -6.93 14.88
CA THR A 226 -18.97 -7.82 16.02
C THR A 226 -20.17 -7.93 16.94
N ILE A 227 -20.42 -9.12 17.49
CA ILE A 227 -21.48 -9.33 18.49
C ILE A 227 -20.88 -10.01 19.72
N GLU A 228 -20.88 -9.32 20.86
CA GLU A 228 -20.38 -9.86 22.13
C GLU A 228 -21.55 -9.99 23.12
N ASN A 229 -21.95 -11.22 23.44
CA ASN A 229 -23.23 -11.55 24.07
C ASN A 229 -24.41 -11.05 23.20
N SER A 230 -25.19 -10.08 23.69
CA SER A 230 -26.30 -9.41 23.00
C SER A 230 -25.89 -8.11 22.29
N GLN A 231 -24.66 -7.62 22.52
CA GLN A 231 -24.24 -6.28 22.11
C GLN A 231 -23.58 -6.30 20.73
N VAL A 232 -24.19 -5.59 19.78
CA VAL A 232 -23.76 -5.46 18.38
C VAL A 232 -22.92 -4.19 18.21
N SER A 233 -21.72 -4.30 17.64
CA SER A 233 -20.93 -3.17 17.16
C SER A 233 -20.86 -3.17 15.63
N LEU A 234 -21.09 -2.00 15.01
CA LEU A 234 -20.88 -1.80 13.57
C LEU A 234 -19.49 -1.21 13.31
N TRP A 235 -18.88 -1.58 12.19
CA TRP A 235 -17.54 -1.16 11.80
C TRP A 235 -17.49 -0.76 10.32
N TYR A 236 -16.71 0.27 10.01
CA TYR A 236 -16.33 0.69 8.66
C TYR A 236 -14.81 0.86 8.61
N PHE A 237 -14.17 0.25 7.61
CA PHE A 237 -12.72 0.20 7.43
C PHE A 237 -12.36 0.73 6.04
N SER A 238 -11.40 1.65 5.93
CA SER A 238 -10.98 2.25 4.66
C SER A 238 -9.48 2.58 4.66
N ARG A 239 -8.89 2.81 3.48
CA ARG A 239 -7.48 3.27 3.34
C ARG A 239 -7.29 4.77 3.68
N SER A 240 -7.96 5.25 4.73
CA SER A 240 -7.89 6.63 5.22
C SER A 240 -8.12 6.73 6.74
N HIS A 241 -9.12 5.97 7.22
CA HIS A 241 -9.45 5.80 8.63
C HIS A 241 -10.37 4.58 8.80
N SER A 242 -10.42 4.07 10.02
CA SER A 242 -11.34 3.02 10.45
C SER A 242 -12.21 3.53 11.60
N ILE A 243 -13.51 3.22 11.60
CA ILE A 243 -14.44 3.71 12.61
C ILE A 243 -15.37 2.62 13.11
N LYS A 244 -15.64 2.68 14.42
CA LYS A 244 -16.54 1.78 15.13
C LYS A 244 -17.73 2.55 15.73
N ALA A 245 -18.95 2.04 15.56
CA ALA A 245 -20.10 2.52 16.33
C ALA A 245 -20.01 2.11 17.81
N ARG A 246 -20.56 2.91 18.72
CA ARG A 246 -20.93 2.43 20.06
C ARG A 246 -21.87 1.22 19.92
N SER A 247 -21.70 0.22 20.78
CA SER A 247 -22.52 -0.99 20.71
C SER A 247 -23.95 -0.74 21.19
N PHE A 248 -24.91 -1.40 20.55
CA PHE A 248 -26.32 -1.42 20.95
C PHE A 248 -26.75 -2.85 21.28
N ASP A 249 -27.80 -3.02 22.07
CA ASP A 249 -28.30 -4.35 22.41
C ASP A 249 -29.30 -4.87 21.36
N ILE A 250 -29.08 -6.07 20.81
CA ILE A 250 -29.99 -6.66 19.82
C ILE A 250 -31.31 -7.17 20.44
N ILE A 251 -31.37 -7.34 21.76
CA ILE A 251 -32.58 -7.76 22.48
C ILE A 251 -33.43 -6.54 22.81
N GLU A 252 -32.82 -5.42 23.22
CA GLU A 252 -33.53 -4.16 23.50
C GLU A 252 -33.83 -3.32 22.24
N TYR A 253 -33.02 -3.45 21.18
CA TYR A 253 -33.13 -2.69 19.92
C TYR A 253 -33.12 -3.61 18.67
N PRO A 254 -34.01 -4.62 18.57
CA PRO A 254 -34.02 -5.55 17.44
C PRO A 254 -34.41 -4.87 16.13
N GLU A 255 -35.23 -3.82 16.18
CA GLU A 255 -35.66 -3.05 15.00
C GLU A 255 -34.48 -2.29 14.36
N LEU A 256 -33.54 -1.79 15.18
CA LEU A 256 -32.29 -1.17 14.70
C LEU A 256 -31.42 -2.18 13.93
N PHE A 257 -31.35 -3.43 14.40
CA PHE A 257 -30.68 -4.52 13.66
C PHE A 257 -31.40 -4.86 12.34
N VAL A 258 -32.73 -4.78 12.29
CA VAL A 258 -33.49 -4.92 11.03
C VAL A 258 -33.15 -3.79 10.06
N GLU A 259 -33.08 -2.53 10.52
CA GLU A 259 -32.70 -1.39 9.67
C GLU A 259 -31.29 -1.54 9.08
N VAL A 260 -30.31 -1.91 9.92
CA VAL A 260 -28.93 -2.21 9.47
C VAL A 260 -28.92 -3.32 8.40
N MET A 261 -29.72 -4.37 8.59
CA MET A 261 -29.80 -5.45 7.62
C MET A 261 -30.57 -5.07 6.34
N VAL A 262 -31.61 -4.24 6.45
CA VAL A 262 -32.33 -3.67 5.29
C VAL A 262 -31.37 -2.82 4.44
N SER A 263 -30.55 -1.97 5.07
CA SER A 263 -29.50 -1.22 4.39
C SER A 263 -28.53 -2.13 3.63
N PHE A 264 -27.87 -3.08 4.30
CA PHE A 264 -26.90 -3.96 3.65
C PHE A 264 -27.51 -4.93 2.61
N PHE A 265 -28.82 -5.19 2.66
CA PHE A 265 -29.52 -5.96 1.62
C PHE A 265 -30.06 -5.11 0.46
N CYS A 266 -30.23 -3.79 0.63
CA CYS A 266 -30.62 -2.89 -0.46
C CYS A 266 -29.41 -2.22 -1.15
N ALA A 267 -28.24 -2.23 -0.51
CA ALA A 267 -27.01 -1.64 -1.03
C ALA A 267 -26.51 -2.28 -2.34
N THR A 268 -25.96 -1.45 -3.24
CA THR A 268 -25.23 -1.91 -4.42
C THR A 268 -23.84 -2.48 -4.06
N ASP A 269 -23.18 -3.16 -5.00
CA ASP A 269 -21.80 -3.64 -4.80
C ASP A 269 -20.85 -2.45 -4.48
N GLU A 270 -21.03 -1.29 -5.12
CA GLU A 270 -20.23 -0.08 -4.86
C GLU A 270 -20.48 0.51 -3.47
N GLN A 271 -21.74 0.54 -3.03
CA GLN A 271 -22.10 0.95 -1.66
C GLN A 271 -21.58 -0.02 -0.58
N LEU A 272 -21.29 -1.27 -0.97
CA LEU A 272 -20.64 -2.31 -0.16
C LEU A 272 -19.10 -2.32 -0.30
N GLY A 273 -18.52 -1.31 -0.99
CA GLY A 273 -17.09 -1.04 -1.01
C GLY A 273 -16.33 -1.57 -2.22
N PHE A 274 -17.02 -2.09 -3.25
CA PHE A 274 -16.38 -2.49 -4.50
C PHE A 274 -16.14 -1.30 -5.45
N ASP A 275 -15.02 -1.33 -6.17
CA ASP A 275 -14.72 -0.37 -7.23
C ASP A 275 -15.35 -0.82 -8.56
N PRO A 276 -16.28 -0.05 -9.15
CA PRO A 276 -16.86 -0.38 -10.47
C PRO A 276 -15.84 -0.30 -11.62
N LEU A 277 -14.63 0.20 -11.37
CA LEU A 277 -13.53 0.23 -12.34
C LEU A 277 -12.58 -0.98 -12.23
N VAL A 278 -12.71 -1.85 -11.22
CA VAL A 278 -11.86 -3.06 -11.05
C VAL A 278 -12.71 -4.33 -11.12
N THR A 279 -12.50 -5.14 -12.16
CA THR A 279 -13.24 -6.39 -12.39
C THR A 279 -12.37 -7.61 -12.07
N PHE A 280 -12.79 -8.47 -11.16
CA PHE A 280 -12.14 -9.78 -10.94
C PHE A 280 -12.42 -10.72 -12.12
N VAL A 281 -11.39 -11.40 -12.64
CA VAL A 281 -11.53 -12.42 -13.68
C VAL A 281 -11.46 -13.81 -13.05
N ARG A 282 -10.31 -14.18 -12.47
CA ARG A 282 -10.08 -15.47 -11.78
C ARG A 282 -8.72 -15.48 -11.07
N GLY A 283 -8.59 -16.19 -9.96
CA GLY A 283 -7.30 -16.38 -9.26
C GLY A 283 -6.72 -15.05 -8.73
N ARG A 284 -5.68 -14.52 -9.39
CA ARG A 284 -5.15 -13.15 -9.19
C ARG A 284 -5.20 -12.28 -10.47
N GLU A 285 -5.91 -12.73 -11.52
CA GLU A 285 -6.15 -11.96 -12.75
C GLU A 285 -7.36 -11.00 -12.52
N TYR A 286 -7.11 -9.69 -12.56
CA TYR A 286 -8.08 -8.58 -12.45
C TYR A 286 -7.97 -7.66 -13.67
N ILE A 287 -9.06 -6.98 -14.05
CA ILE A 287 -9.08 -5.95 -15.11
C ILE A 287 -9.36 -4.58 -14.51
N TYR A 288 -8.42 -3.65 -14.68
CA TYR A 288 -8.54 -2.24 -14.35
C TYR A 288 -9.02 -1.46 -15.58
N LYS A 289 -10.16 -0.78 -15.46
CA LYS A 289 -10.71 0.12 -16.47
C LYS A 289 -10.28 1.55 -16.15
N PHE A 290 -9.30 2.06 -16.87
CA PHE A 290 -8.98 3.49 -16.81
C PHE A 290 -9.98 4.25 -17.68
N PRO A 291 -10.69 5.27 -17.18
CA PRO A 291 -11.62 6.07 -17.97
C PRO A 291 -10.96 6.79 -19.16
N ALA A 292 -11.82 7.35 -20.02
CA ALA A 292 -11.37 8.37 -20.97
C ALA A 292 -10.97 9.64 -20.20
N ASN A 293 -9.90 10.29 -20.65
CA ASN A 293 -9.34 11.53 -20.09
C ASN A 293 -8.94 12.47 -21.26
N GLU A 294 -8.35 13.64 -20.96
CA GLU A 294 -8.02 14.65 -21.98
C GLU A 294 -7.06 14.14 -23.06
N SER A 295 -6.10 13.28 -22.70
CA SER A 295 -5.13 12.68 -23.63
C SER A 295 -5.64 11.41 -24.32
N ARG A 296 -6.60 10.69 -23.72
CA ARG A 296 -7.17 9.45 -24.26
C ARG A 296 -8.70 9.50 -24.29
N LEU A 297 -9.24 9.76 -25.47
CA LEU A 297 -10.68 9.88 -25.76
C LEU A 297 -11.52 8.59 -25.61
N GLN A 298 -10.93 7.46 -25.17
CA GLN A 298 -11.61 6.17 -25.01
C GLN A 298 -11.09 5.46 -23.73
N PRO A 299 -11.91 4.66 -23.02
CA PRO A 299 -11.42 3.90 -21.87
C PRO A 299 -10.36 2.87 -22.26
N ALA A 300 -9.32 2.73 -21.43
CA ALA A 300 -8.33 1.65 -21.53
C ALA A 300 -8.62 0.54 -20.51
N TYR A 301 -8.09 -0.64 -20.77
CA TYR A 301 -8.29 -1.84 -19.96
C TYR A 301 -6.96 -2.57 -19.78
N TYR A 302 -6.51 -2.68 -18.55
CA TYR A 302 -5.26 -3.35 -18.17
C TYR A 302 -5.59 -4.63 -17.38
N LEU A 303 -4.99 -5.75 -17.76
CA LEU A 303 -5.22 -7.07 -17.15
C LEU A 303 -3.97 -7.45 -16.36
N THR A 304 -4.12 -7.67 -15.05
CA THR A 304 -3.00 -8.05 -14.18
C THR A 304 -2.39 -9.38 -14.62
N VAL A 305 -1.06 -9.43 -14.69
CA VAL A 305 -0.29 -10.63 -15.04
C VAL A 305 0.31 -11.22 -13.77
N GLU A 306 1.27 -10.52 -13.16
CA GLU A 306 1.81 -10.82 -11.83
C GLU A 306 2.00 -9.53 -10.99
N PRO A 307 2.18 -9.65 -9.66
CA PRO A 307 2.47 -8.53 -8.78
C PRO A 307 3.98 -8.38 -8.57
N ILE A 308 4.53 -7.23 -8.92
CA ILE A 308 5.99 -6.97 -8.86
C ILE A 308 6.47 -6.82 -7.40
N PHE A 309 5.65 -6.24 -6.51
CA PHE A 309 5.99 -6.04 -5.11
C PHE A 309 4.74 -6.10 -4.23
N GLU A 310 4.68 -7.06 -3.30
CA GLU A 310 3.51 -7.32 -2.44
C GLU A 310 3.78 -6.90 -0.98
N TYR A 311 3.73 -5.59 -0.68
CA TYR A 311 3.86 -5.12 0.71
C TYR A 311 2.58 -5.38 1.51
N ARG A 312 2.59 -6.43 2.34
CA ARG A 312 1.53 -6.69 3.33
C ARG A 312 1.61 -5.68 4.46
N SER A 313 0.92 -4.54 4.30
CA SER A 313 0.82 -3.54 5.36
C SER A 313 0.06 -4.07 6.58
N LEU A 314 0.47 -3.65 7.78
CA LEU A 314 -0.22 -3.98 9.04
C LEU A 314 -1.37 -3.00 9.33
N CYS A 315 -1.29 -1.77 8.82
CA CYS A 315 -2.39 -0.81 8.74
C CYS A 315 -3.07 -0.89 7.36
N LEU A 316 -4.29 -0.34 7.23
CA LEU A 316 -5.03 -0.37 5.96
C LEU A 316 -4.52 0.63 4.91
N THR A 317 -3.61 1.51 5.32
CA THR A 317 -2.85 2.41 4.46
C THR A 317 -1.64 1.69 3.84
N GLY A 318 -1.52 1.73 2.51
CA GLY A 318 -0.49 0.97 1.77
C GLY A 318 -0.55 1.17 0.25
N ARG A 319 0.50 0.69 -0.45
CA ARG A 319 0.68 0.74 -1.91
C ARG A 319 0.52 -0.67 -2.53
N SER A 320 0.20 -0.76 -3.82
CA SER A 320 0.14 -2.03 -4.59
C SER A 320 0.61 -1.84 -6.03
N THR A 321 1.16 -2.87 -6.68
CA THR A 321 1.78 -2.74 -8.03
C THR A 321 1.50 -3.94 -8.95
N LEU A 322 0.98 -3.69 -10.17
CA LEU A 322 0.41 -4.72 -11.07
C LEU A 322 0.69 -4.45 -12.57
N GLU A 323 0.56 -5.48 -13.43
CA GLU A 323 1.07 -5.47 -14.83
C GLU A 323 0.02 -5.48 -15.98
N GLY A 324 0.48 -5.52 -17.25
CA GLY A 324 -0.33 -5.36 -18.48
C GLY A 324 0.15 -6.09 -19.75
N THR A 325 -0.37 -5.69 -20.93
CA THR A 325 -0.23 -6.44 -22.22
C THR A 325 0.95 -6.06 -23.11
N LYS A 326 1.43 -4.82 -23.04
CA LYS A 326 2.87 -4.59 -22.88
C LYS A 326 3.11 -4.79 -21.38
N GLU A 327 4.14 -5.54 -21.02
CA GLU A 327 4.61 -5.60 -19.63
C GLU A 327 4.99 -4.18 -19.17
N MET A 328 4.28 -3.69 -18.15
CA MET A 328 4.20 -2.29 -17.69
C MET A 328 3.95 -2.32 -16.17
N VAL A 329 4.23 -1.23 -15.47
CA VAL A 329 4.11 -1.15 -14.01
C VAL A 329 2.97 -0.21 -13.63
N MET A 330 1.93 -0.70 -12.95
CA MET A 330 0.82 0.13 -12.44
C MET A 330 0.90 0.26 -10.91
N LYS A 331 1.34 1.42 -10.40
CA LYS A 331 1.39 1.76 -8.97
C LYS A 331 0.04 2.29 -8.49
N GLU A 332 -0.47 1.73 -7.40
CA GLU A 332 -1.64 2.22 -6.65
C GLU A 332 -1.19 2.95 -5.38
N VAL A 333 -1.72 4.16 -5.16
CA VAL A 333 -1.44 5.03 -3.99
C VAL A 333 -2.72 5.73 -3.53
N ALA A 334 -2.83 6.03 -2.23
CA ALA A 334 -3.87 6.90 -1.68
C ALA A 334 -3.29 8.29 -1.36
N LEU A 335 -3.86 9.36 -1.93
CA LEU A 335 -3.43 10.75 -1.72
C LEU A 335 -4.46 11.54 -0.94
N GLY A 336 -4.01 12.37 0.01
CA GLY A 336 -4.88 13.28 0.76
C GLY A 336 -5.38 14.48 -0.07
N LEU A 337 -6.52 15.04 0.32
CA LEU A 337 -7.10 16.26 -0.26
C LEU A 337 -6.07 17.39 -0.39
N GLY A 338 -5.86 17.87 -1.62
CA GLY A 338 -4.94 18.96 -1.93
C GLY A 338 -3.50 18.53 -2.24
N MET A 339 -3.15 17.24 -2.09
CA MET A 339 -1.85 16.73 -2.51
C MET A 339 -1.81 16.54 -4.04
N PRO A 340 -0.74 16.96 -4.74
CA PRO A 340 -0.55 16.68 -6.17
C PRO A 340 -0.23 15.20 -6.41
N THR A 341 -0.57 14.68 -7.59
CA THR A 341 -0.15 13.32 -7.98
C THR A 341 1.32 13.28 -8.38
N GLU A 342 1.94 12.09 -8.40
CA GLU A 342 3.29 11.92 -8.95
C GLU A 342 3.36 12.37 -10.42
N ALA A 343 2.26 12.26 -11.18
CA ALA A 343 2.17 12.78 -12.55
C ALA A 343 2.18 14.32 -12.61
N ASP A 344 1.52 15.01 -11.66
CA ASP A 344 1.54 16.47 -11.55
C ASP A 344 2.93 16.99 -11.11
N ILE A 345 3.58 16.26 -10.19
CA ILE A 345 4.94 16.55 -9.75
C ILE A 345 5.93 16.38 -10.91
N GLN A 346 5.87 15.27 -11.64
CA GLN A 346 6.71 15.05 -12.82
C GLN A 346 6.47 16.10 -13.90
N LYS A 347 5.20 16.42 -14.20
CA LYS A 347 4.83 17.50 -15.14
C LYS A 347 5.42 18.86 -14.74
N SER A 348 5.41 19.17 -13.45
CA SER A 348 5.98 20.42 -12.92
C SER A 348 7.51 20.44 -13.01
N LEU A 349 8.18 19.39 -12.51
CA LEU A 349 9.63 19.19 -12.58
C LEU A 349 10.16 19.26 -14.03
N PHE A 350 9.47 18.61 -14.97
CA PHE A 350 9.87 18.61 -16.37
C PHE A 350 9.65 19.98 -17.03
N SER A 351 8.61 20.72 -16.67
CA SER A 351 8.40 22.11 -17.10
C SER A 351 9.51 23.05 -16.58
N ASP A 352 10.00 22.84 -15.36
CA ASP A 352 11.13 23.60 -14.81
C ASP A 352 12.48 23.21 -15.45
N LEU A 353 12.69 21.94 -15.79
CA LEU A 353 13.86 21.49 -16.56
C LEU A 353 13.87 22.09 -17.97
N GLU A 354 12.72 22.15 -18.63
CA GLU A 354 12.57 22.81 -19.94
C GLU A 354 12.84 24.32 -19.82
N ALA A 355 12.32 25.00 -18.79
CA ALA A 355 12.61 26.41 -18.52
C ALA A 355 14.10 26.66 -18.22
N PHE A 356 14.77 25.77 -17.48
CA PHE A 356 16.22 25.83 -17.24
C PHE A 356 17.00 25.65 -18.54
N ARG A 357 16.62 24.69 -19.39
CA ARG A 357 17.25 24.42 -20.70
C ARG A 357 17.22 25.64 -21.63
N GLU A 358 16.09 26.35 -21.72
CA GLU A 358 15.95 27.55 -22.56
C GLU A 358 16.67 28.79 -21.97
N SER A 359 17.06 28.76 -20.70
CA SER A 359 17.81 29.84 -20.07
C SER A 359 19.30 29.85 -20.49
N PRO A 360 20.06 30.93 -20.22
CA PRO A 360 21.52 30.96 -20.34
C PRO A 360 22.27 30.04 -19.34
N TRP A 361 21.78 28.83 -19.07
CA TRP A 361 22.12 28.01 -17.91
C TRP A 361 23.61 27.71 -17.70
N ARG A 362 24.43 27.73 -18.76
CA ARG A 362 25.90 27.60 -18.66
C ARG A 362 26.58 28.78 -17.94
N GLN A 363 25.85 29.86 -17.69
CA GLN A 363 26.26 31.03 -16.90
C GLN A 363 25.59 31.05 -15.51
N SER A 364 24.82 30.00 -15.17
CA SER A 364 24.12 29.92 -13.89
C SER A 364 25.06 29.58 -12.74
N PRO A 365 24.90 30.21 -11.54
CA PRO A 365 25.58 29.79 -10.32
C PRO A 365 25.32 28.33 -9.93
N LEU A 366 24.29 27.68 -10.48
CA LEU A 366 24.04 26.25 -10.22
C LEU A 366 25.09 25.35 -10.90
N VAL A 367 25.80 25.82 -11.93
CA VAL A 367 26.77 25.03 -12.69
C VAL A 367 28.20 25.58 -12.66
N SER A 368 28.46 26.66 -11.92
CA SER A 368 29.75 27.37 -11.94
C SER A 368 30.94 26.58 -11.41
N ASP A 369 30.70 25.65 -10.48
CA ASP A 369 31.76 24.81 -9.88
C ASP A 369 31.88 23.43 -10.57
N LEU A 370 31.08 23.15 -11.61
CA LEU A 370 31.07 21.87 -12.29
C LEU A 370 32.20 21.78 -13.32
N LYS A 371 32.98 20.69 -13.28
CA LYS A 371 34.02 20.39 -14.27
C LYS A 371 33.42 20.35 -15.69
N GLU A 372 34.17 20.82 -16.70
CA GLU A 372 33.70 20.94 -18.09
C GLU A 372 33.09 19.63 -18.65
N GLY A 373 33.70 18.48 -18.38
CA GLY A 373 33.16 17.17 -18.78
C GLY A 373 31.79 16.85 -18.18
N LEU A 374 31.50 17.33 -16.97
CA LEU A 374 30.19 17.21 -16.32
C LEU A 374 29.19 18.22 -16.89
N VAL A 375 29.60 19.46 -17.17
CA VAL A 375 28.77 20.46 -17.90
C VAL A 375 28.39 19.93 -19.29
N ALA A 376 29.29 19.22 -19.97
CA ALA A 376 29.01 18.56 -21.24
C ALA A 376 28.08 17.34 -21.09
N ARG A 377 28.18 16.55 -20.01
CA ARG A 377 27.21 15.47 -19.69
C ARG A 377 25.82 16.04 -19.43
N LEU A 378 25.72 17.08 -18.60
CA LEU A 378 24.47 17.79 -18.30
C LEU A 378 23.85 18.41 -19.55
N GLY A 379 24.67 19.01 -20.43
CA GLY A 379 24.22 19.54 -21.71
C GLY A 379 23.51 18.49 -22.58
N ARG A 380 24.10 17.30 -22.71
CA ARG A 380 23.47 16.18 -23.44
C ARG A 380 22.23 15.62 -22.75
N ALA A 381 22.18 15.66 -21.42
CA ALA A 381 20.99 15.29 -20.66
C ALA A 381 19.84 16.30 -20.87
N LEU A 382 20.14 17.59 -21.05
CA LEU A 382 19.17 18.63 -21.36
C LEU A 382 18.76 18.69 -22.85
N GLU A 383 19.41 17.97 -23.77
CA GLU A 383 19.05 17.99 -25.19
C GLU A 383 17.66 17.36 -25.43
N GLY A 384 16.69 18.20 -25.82
CA GLY A 384 15.31 17.76 -26.05
C GLY A 384 14.69 17.13 -24.80
N ASP A 385 14.21 15.90 -24.94
CA ASP A 385 13.57 15.10 -23.89
C ASP A 385 14.54 14.15 -23.17
N ASN A 386 15.86 14.22 -23.44
CA ASN A 386 16.85 13.28 -22.89
C ASN A 386 16.83 13.19 -21.35
N PHE A 387 16.44 14.24 -20.64
CA PHE A 387 16.38 14.27 -19.18
C PHE A 387 15.32 13.29 -18.63
N LYS A 388 14.24 13.04 -19.37
CA LYS A 388 13.15 12.11 -19.00
C LYS A 388 13.67 10.66 -18.87
N ARG A 389 14.81 10.33 -19.51
CA ARG A 389 15.46 9.01 -19.39
C ARG A 389 15.95 8.68 -17.99
N PHE A 390 16.29 9.68 -17.17
CA PHE A 390 16.76 9.51 -15.79
C PHE A 390 15.63 9.32 -14.77
N PHE A 391 14.37 9.26 -15.23
CA PHE A 391 13.19 9.13 -14.38
C PHE A 391 12.30 7.96 -14.81
N SER A 392 11.52 7.42 -13.86
CA SER A 392 10.41 6.52 -14.14
C SER A 392 9.19 7.36 -14.50
N CYS A 393 8.97 7.61 -15.79
CA CYS A 393 7.90 8.49 -16.25
C CYS A 393 6.52 7.82 -16.18
N VAL A 394 5.55 8.53 -15.60
CA VAL A 394 4.13 8.16 -15.67
C VAL A 394 3.62 8.39 -17.10
N VAL A 395 3.12 7.35 -17.77
CA VAL A 395 2.59 7.40 -19.14
C VAL A 395 1.06 7.50 -19.22
N ASP A 396 0.35 7.08 -18.17
CA ASP A 396 -1.09 7.34 -17.99
C ASP A 396 -1.42 7.29 -16.49
N HIS A 397 -2.53 7.91 -16.10
CA HIS A 397 -3.01 7.85 -14.72
C HIS A 397 -4.54 7.93 -14.62
N HIS A 398 -5.06 7.48 -13.49
CA HIS A 398 -6.44 7.69 -13.07
C HIS A 398 -6.47 8.19 -11.63
N VAL A 399 -7.17 9.30 -11.39
CA VAL A 399 -7.55 9.79 -10.06
C VAL A 399 -9.01 9.39 -9.82
N GLY A 400 -9.25 8.57 -8.81
CA GLY A 400 -10.59 8.16 -8.40
C GLY A 400 -11.26 9.17 -7.47
N ASP A 401 -12.49 8.87 -7.05
CA ASP A 401 -13.22 9.66 -6.05
C ASP A 401 -12.54 9.62 -4.68
N PHE A 402 -12.82 10.64 -3.86
CA PHE A 402 -12.43 10.65 -2.45
C PHE A 402 -13.21 9.59 -1.64
N ASN A 403 -12.50 8.90 -0.77
CA ASN A 403 -13.07 8.13 0.34
C ASN A 403 -13.96 9.03 1.21
N ARG A 404 -14.92 8.42 1.91
CA ARG A 404 -15.79 9.16 2.85
C ARG A 404 -14.92 9.92 3.86
N ALA A 405 -15.24 11.19 4.10
CA ALA A 405 -14.61 11.96 5.17
C ALA A 405 -14.90 11.35 6.55
N LEU A 406 -14.03 11.62 7.54
CA LEU A 406 -14.32 11.33 8.93
C LEU A 406 -15.59 12.07 9.38
N CYS A 407 -16.48 11.40 10.11
CA CYS A 407 -17.69 12.04 10.65
C CYS A 407 -17.31 13.11 11.70
N SER A 408 -17.89 14.32 11.61
CA SER A 408 -17.63 15.44 12.53
C SER A 408 -18.14 15.24 13.97
N LYS A 409 -18.74 14.07 14.26
CA LYS A 409 -19.14 13.62 15.60
C LYS A 409 -18.35 12.38 16.08
N ALA A 410 -17.31 11.99 15.35
CA ALA A 410 -16.38 10.96 15.77
C ALA A 410 -15.31 11.49 16.72
N TRP A 411 -14.74 10.60 17.52
CA TRP A 411 -13.58 10.84 18.38
C TRP A 411 -12.53 9.73 18.16
N ALA A 412 -11.25 10.03 18.40
CA ALA A 412 -10.18 9.03 18.29
C ALA A 412 -10.35 7.93 19.36
N ALA A 413 -10.04 6.68 19.00
CA ALA A 413 -10.16 5.50 19.86
C ALA A 413 -8.86 4.66 19.85
N PRO A 414 -7.73 5.22 20.33
CA PRO A 414 -6.40 4.58 20.27
C PRO A 414 -6.24 3.39 21.23
N ASP A 415 -7.26 3.08 22.04
CA ASP A 415 -7.35 1.90 22.90
C ASP A 415 -8.26 0.81 22.31
N THR A 416 -8.61 0.90 21.02
CA THR A 416 -9.48 -0.08 20.35
C THR A 416 -8.89 -1.50 20.42
N PHE A 417 -7.57 -1.63 20.28
CA PHE A 417 -6.83 -2.88 20.34
C PHE A 417 -5.70 -2.76 21.39
N PRO A 418 -5.96 -2.99 22.69
CA PRO A 418 -4.93 -2.78 23.72
C PRO A 418 -3.83 -3.85 23.65
N THR A 419 -2.57 -3.39 23.68
CA THR A 419 -1.37 -4.24 23.66
C THR A 419 -1.06 -4.91 25.00
N ALA A 420 -1.45 -4.29 26.12
CA ALA A 420 -1.28 -4.86 27.46
C ALA A 420 -2.53 -5.63 27.91
N LYS A 421 -2.35 -6.85 28.43
CA LYS A 421 -3.46 -7.60 29.07
C LYS A 421 -4.03 -6.82 30.25
N PRO A 422 -5.36 -6.67 30.36
CA PRO A 422 -5.98 -5.91 31.44
C PRO A 422 -5.75 -6.59 32.80
N LYS A 423 -5.40 -5.81 33.82
CA LYS A 423 -4.99 -6.33 35.14
C LYS A 423 -6.13 -6.88 36.00
N GLN A 424 -7.37 -6.92 35.51
CA GLN A 424 -8.55 -7.44 36.21
C GLN A 424 -9.57 -8.03 35.24
N ASN A 425 -10.20 -9.16 35.62
CA ASN A 425 -11.32 -9.79 34.90
C ASN A 425 -12.65 -9.05 35.14
N GLY A 426 -12.68 -7.75 34.87
CA GLY A 426 -13.90 -6.94 34.94
C GLY A 426 -14.84 -7.21 33.76
N ILE A 427 -16.15 -7.06 33.98
CA ILE A 427 -17.10 -6.86 32.88
C ILE A 427 -16.84 -5.46 32.31
N TYR A 428 -16.56 -5.37 31.01
CA TYR A 428 -16.30 -4.08 30.36
C TYR A 428 -17.60 -3.26 30.25
N LYS A 429 -17.85 -2.41 31.25
CA LYS A 429 -18.82 -1.31 31.13
C LYS A 429 -18.24 -0.33 30.10
N THR A 430 -19.00 -0.01 29.05
CA THR A 430 -18.55 0.80 27.88
C THR A 430 -18.43 2.30 28.24
N VAL A 431 -17.52 2.65 29.16
CA VAL A 431 -17.41 4.01 29.75
C VAL A 431 -16.29 4.83 29.10
N HIS A 432 -16.39 4.98 27.77
CA HIS A 432 -15.75 6.08 27.04
C HIS A 432 -16.80 6.74 26.15
N GLY A 433 -17.49 7.74 26.73
CA GLY A 433 -18.05 8.84 25.95
C GLY A 433 -16.92 9.68 25.32
N PRO A 434 -17.24 10.69 24.51
CA PRO A 434 -16.21 11.52 23.88
C PRO A 434 -15.29 12.13 24.96
N PRO A 435 -13.96 11.93 24.88
CA PRO A 435 -13.03 12.58 25.80
C PRO A 435 -13.13 14.10 25.65
N MET A 436 -12.95 14.85 26.75
CA MET A 436 -13.09 16.30 26.75
C MET A 436 -12.18 16.96 25.71
N ALA A 437 -12.80 17.49 24.65
CA ALA A 437 -12.21 18.38 23.65
C ALA A 437 -10.93 17.86 22.94
N LEU A 438 -11.07 16.79 22.15
CA LEU A 438 -10.21 16.56 20.98
C LEU A 438 -11.04 16.62 19.69
N THR A 439 -11.36 17.84 19.26
CA THR A 439 -11.89 18.13 17.92
C THR A 439 -10.80 17.91 16.87
N LEU A 440 -10.78 16.73 16.27
CA LEU A 440 -9.84 16.29 15.23
C LEU A 440 -10.14 16.90 13.84
N GLU A 441 -10.67 18.12 13.78
CA GLU A 441 -10.96 18.80 12.52
C GLU A 441 -9.65 19.07 11.76
N GLY A 442 -9.56 18.54 10.53
CA GLY A 442 -8.41 18.72 9.64
C GLY A 442 -7.25 17.72 9.80
N THR A 443 -7.25 16.82 10.79
CA THR A 443 -6.13 15.87 10.99
C THR A 443 -6.17 14.65 10.08
N PHE A 444 -7.36 14.22 9.64
CA PHE A 444 -7.55 13.12 8.69
C PHE A 444 -8.30 13.62 7.44
N PRO A 445 -7.59 14.30 6.51
CA PRO A 445 -8.20 14.75 5.26
C PRO A 445 -8.68 13.55 4.43
N PRO A 446 -9.79 13.66 3.68
CA PRO A 446 -10.23 12.59 2.78
C PRO A 446 -9.13 12.22 1.79
N THR A 447 -8.87 10.93 1.60
CA THR A 447 -7.94 10.44 0.58
C THR A 447 -8.68 9.97 -0.66
N HIS A 448 -8.12 10.16 -1.85
CA HIS A 448 -8.58 9.49 -3.07
C HIS A 448 -7.56 8.44 -3.52
N GLN A 449 -8.03 7.45 -4.28
CA GLN A 449 -7.20 6.38 -4.85
C GLN A 449 -6.66 6.82 -6.22
N CYS A 450 -5.34 6.80 -6.38
CA CYS A 450 -4.65 7.08 -7.63
C CYS A 450 -4.03 5.80 -8.20
N TRP A 451 -4.15 5.63 -9.52
CA TRP A 451 -3.41 4.63 -10.29
C TRP A 451 -2.47 5.35 -11.26
N LEU A 452 -1.19 4.98 -11.22
CA LEU A 452 -0.11 5.56 -12.02
C LEU A 452 0.50 4.44 -12.86
N LEU A 453 0.47 4.57 -14.19
CA LEU A 453 1.04 3.59 -15.12
C LEU A 453 2.40 4.07 -15.62
N PHE A 454 3.40 3.20 -15.55
CA PHE A 454 4.77 3.40 -16.02
C PHE A 454 5.12 2.36 -17.07
N ASP A 455 5.95 2.75 -18.04
CA ASP A 455 6.12 2.00 -19.28
C ASP A 455 7.24 0.94 -19.23
N ASP A 456 8.08 0.95 -18.18
CA ASP A 456 9.30 0.14 -18.10
C ASP A 456 9.34 -0.70 -16.80
N ILE A 457 9.39 -2.03 -16.92
CA ILE A 457 9.72 -2.91 -15.78
C ILE A 457 11.21 -2.77 -15.47
N CYS A 458 11.54 -2.47 -14.22
CA CYS A 458 12.90 -2.15 -13.78
C CYS A 458 13.32 -3.00 -12.58
N THR A 459 14.60 -3.34 -12.50
CA THR A 459 15.23 -3.94 -11.31
C THR A 459 15.60 -2.83 -10.32
N PRO A 460 15.21 -2.88 -9.04
CA PRO A 460 15.63 -1.86 -8.08
C PRO A 460 17.13 -1.99 -7.76
N LEU A 461 17.78 -0.92 -7.31
CA LEU A 461 19.20 -0.93 -6.98
C LEU A 461 19.55 -1.99 -5.91
N HIS A 462 18.62 -2.26 -4.99
CA HIS A 462 18.72 -3.35 -4.01
C HIS A 462 18.51 -4.77 -4.57
N ASP A 463 18.47 -4.99 -5.88
CA ASP A 463 18.52 -6.32 -6.51
C ASP A 463 19.60 -6.43 -7.61
N ILE A 464 20.52 -5.47 -7.68
CA ILE A 464 21.66 -5.52 -8.61
C ILE A 464 22.78 -6.42 -8.05
N PRO A 465 23.27 -7.43 -8.80
CA PRO A 465 24.12 -8.49 -8.25
C PRO A 465 25.63 -8.19 -8.21
N LYS A 466 26.07 -7.03 -8.72
CA LYS A 466 27.49 -6.62 -8.71
C LYS A 466 27.66 -5.16 -8.33
N LEU A 467 28.70 -4.87 -7.54
CA LEU A 467 29.05 -3.50 -7.16
C LEU A 467 29.40 -2.63 -8.38
N GLY A 468 30.06 -3.21 -9.40
CA GLY A 468 30.39 -2.52 -10.65
C GLY A 468 29.19 -1.97 -11.41
N GLU A 469 28.09 -2.73 -11.44
CA GLU A 469 26.82 -2.33 -12.06
C GLU A 469 26.04 -1.38 -11.14
N ALA A 470 25.99 -1.66 -9.83
CA ALA A 470 25.28 -0.84 -8.85
C ALA A 470 25.84 0.60 -8.76
N MET A 471 27.16 0.78 -8.75
CA MET A 471 27.78 2.11 -8.72
C MET A 471 27.60 2.89 -10.03
N GLU A 472 27.47 2.19 -11.16
CA GLU A 472 27.20 2.81 -12.46
C GLU A 472 25.75 3.30 -12.56
N ILE A 473 24.80 2.50 -12.07
CA ILE A 473 23.39 2.89 -11.90
C ILE A 473 23.29 4.05 -10.91
N LEU A 474 24.02 4.04 -9.79
CA LEU A 474 24.04 5.12 -8.82
C LEU A 474 24.61 6.42 -9.42
N SER A 475 25.67 6.36 -10.23
CA SER A 475 26.22 7.53 -10.94
C SER A 475 25.20 8.16 -11.91
N GLN A 476 24.42 7.33 -12.60
CA GLN A 476 23.33 7.80 -13.46
C GLN A 476 22.15 8.35 -12.64
N ALA A 477 21.81 7.76 -11.50
CA ALA A 477 20.80 8.29 -10.58
C ALA A 477 21.21 9.67 -10.02
N SER A 478 22.50 9.85 -9.69
CA SER A 478 23.07 11.15 -9.29
C SER A 478 23.01 12.21 -10.42
N MET A 479 23.03 11.82 -11.70
CA MET A 479 22.72 12.74 -12.81
C MET A 479 21.25 13.18 -12.79
N GLY A 480 20.33 12.29 -12.41
CA GLY A 480 18.93 12.63 -12.14
C GLY A 480 18.78 13.63 -10.99
N LEU A 481 19.53 13.47 -9.89
CA LEU A 481 19.55 14.42 -8.78
C LEU A 481 20.17 15.78 -9.17
N LEU A 482 21.22 15.78 -10.01
CA LEU A 482 21.78 17.01 -10.60
C LEU A 482 20.75 17.73 -11.48
N LEU A 483 19.95 17.00 -12.28
CA LEU A 483 18.84 17.58 -13.04
C LEU A 483 17.77 18.18 -12.11
N MET A 484 17.37 17.49 -11.04
CA MET A 484 16.42 18.03 -10.05
C MET A 484 16.96 19.31 -9.38
N PHE A 485 18.23 19.35 -9.00
CA PHE A 485 18.90 20.55 -8.49
C PHE A 485 18.86 21.71 -9.48
N CYS A 486 19.18 21.47 -10.76
CA CYS A 486 19.09 22.49 -11.81
C CYS A 486 17.67 23.05 -12.01
N ALA A 487 16.63 22.24 -11.75
CA ALA A 487 15.24 22.66 -11.78
C ALA A 487 14.74 23.31 -10.47
N GLY A 488 15.56 23.33 -9.41
CA GLY A 488 15.16 23.82 -8.08
C GLY A 488 14.27 22.84 -7.29
N TRP A 489 14.43 21.53 -7.49
CA TRP A 489 13.70 20.47 -6.80
C TRP A 489 14.61 19.57 -5.95
N VAL A 490 14.07 19.08 -4.84
CA VAL A 490 14.64 18.02 -3.97
C VAL A 490 13.74 16.78 -4.00
N HIS A 491 14.32 15.58 -3.84
CA HIS A 491 13.62 14.30 -3.95
C HIS A 491 13.03 13.83 -2.61
N ARG A 492 13.75 14.05 -1.49
CA ARG A 492 13.30 13.87 -0.11
C ARG A 492 13.04 12.42 0.37
N ASP A 493 13.26 11.42 -0.50
CA ASP A 493 13.33 9.97 -0.17
C ASP A 493 14.20 9.20 -1.20
N VAL A 494 15.47 9.58 -1.33
CA VAL A 494 16.43 8.82 -2.15
C VAL A 494 16.77 7.52 -1.42
N SER A 495 16.45 6.38 -2.04
CA SER A 495 16.62 5.05 -1.44
C SER A 495 17.07 4.02 -2.47
N ALA A 496 17.68 2.91 -2.01
CA ALA A 496 18.00 1.78 -2.88
C ALA A 496 16.75 1.01 -3.41
N GLY A 497 15.53 1.40 -2.99
CA GLY A 497 14.28 0.97 -3.60
C GLY A 497 13.81 1.92 -4.70
N ASN A 498 13.97 3.23 -4.50
CA ASN A 498 13.46 4.28 -5.38
C ASN A 498 14.42 4.58 -6.56
N ILE A 499 15.68 4.15 -6.46
CA ILE A 499 16.60 4.06 -7.61
C ILE A 499 16.33 2.74 -8.35
N LEU A 500 15.83 2.84 -9.58
CA LEU A 500 15.53 1.72 -10.46
C LEU A 500 16.52 1.63 -11.63
N ALA A 501 16.67 0.44 -12.20
CA ALA A 501 17.55 0.16 -13.33
C ALA A 501 16.80 -0.59 -14.45
N PHE A 502 16.96 -0.13 -15.69
CA PHE A 502 16.31 -0.67 -16.88
C PHE A 502 17.34 -1.06 -17.95
N ARG A 503 17.07 -2.10 -18.72
CA ARG A 503 17.73 -2.45 -19.99
C ARG A 503 16.76 -3.29 -20.83
N ALA A 504 16.69 -3.09 -22.15
CA ALA A 504 15.71 -3.83 -22.98
C ALA A 504 16.18 -5.26 -23.29
N THR A 505 17.49 -5.52 -23.21
CA THR A 505 18.09 -6.85 -23.30
C THR A 505 19.21 -7.02 -22.25
N PRO A 506 19.60 -8.25 -21.87
CA PRO A 506 20.67 -8.47 -20.90
C PRO A 506 22.04 -7.91 -21.32
N ASP A 507 22.29 -7.81 -22.63
CA ASP A 507 23.54 -7.34 -23.22
C ASP A 507 23.59 -5.80 -23.39
N GLU A 508 22.48 -5.11 -23.14
CA GLU A 508 22.43 -3.65 -23.13
C GLU A 508 22.94 -3.06 -21.79
N PRO A 509 23.57 -1.87 -21.81
CA PRO A 509 23.96 -1.17 -20.60
C PRO A 509 22.73 -0.74 -19.79
N TRP A 510 22.85 -0.78 -18.46
CA TRP A 510 21.81 -0.29 -17.57
C TRP A 510 21.57 1.21 -17.74
N GLN A 511 20.29 1.60 -17.80
CA GLN A 511 19.82 2.97 -17.67
C GLN A 511 19.16 3.14 -16.29
N ALA A 512 19.67 4.07 -15.47
CA ALA A 512 19.05 4.36 -14.18
C ALA A 512 17.81 5.26 -14.31
N LYS A 513 16.85 5.06 -13.41
CA LYS A 513 15.58 5.79 -13.32
C LYS A 513 15.28 6.11 -11.85
N LEU A 514 15.22 7.39 -11.50
CA LEU A 514 14.65 7.85 -10.23
C LEU A 514 13.13 7.65 -10.25
N SER A 515 12.55 7.24 -9.13
CA SER A 515 11.12 6.96 -8.97
C SER A 515 10.65 7.36 -7.58
N ASP A 516 9.33 7.28 -7.33
CA ASP A 516 8.73 7.65 -6.04
C ASP A 516 8.87 9.16 -5.74
N LEU A 517 8.62 9.99 -6.75
CA LEU A 517 8.68 11.45 -6.66
C LEU A 517 7.51 12.06 -5.86
N GLU A 518 6.67 11.26 -5.19
CA GLU A 518 5.52 11.72 -4.41
C GLU A 518 5.88 12.63 -3.21
N TYR A 519 7.13 12.56 -2.74
CA TYR A 519 7.68 13.48 -1.74
C TYR A 519 8.53 14.62 -2.32
N ALA A 520 8.75 14.65 -3.63
CA ALA A 520 9.62 15.65 -4.25
C ALA A 520 8.99 17.06 -4.22
N LYS A 521 9.82 18.08 -3.99
CA LYS A 521 9.34 19.44 -3.68
C LYS A 521 10.30 20.52 -4.20
N LYS A 522 9.76 21.68 -4.57
CA LYS A 522 10.59 22.86 -4.88
C LYS A 522 11.33 23.39 -3.64
N PHE A 523 12.58 23.77 -3.84
CA PHE A 523 13.47 24.36 -2.84
C PHE A 523 14.17 25.61 -3.41
N PRO A 524 14.25 26.74 -2.67
CA PRO A 524 13.65 26.97 -1.35
C PRO A 524 12.12 27.11 -1.44
N HIS A 525 11.42 26.80 -0.34
CA HIS A 525 9.96 26.71 -0.35
C HIS A 525 9.28 28.04 -0.02
N GLN A 526 8.43 28.53 -0.92
CA GLN A 526 7.59 29.70 -0.69
C GLN A 526 6.31 29.32 0.09
N GLY A 527 6.41 29.24 1.41
CA GLY A 527 5.27 28.91 2.29
C GLY A 527 5.61 28.96 3.77
N LEU A 528 4.59 29.02 4.64
CA LEU A 528 4.78 28.98 6.09
C LEU A 528 5.33 27.61 6.53
N THR A 529 6.39 27.63 7.33
CA THR A 529 7.07 26.43 7.84
C THR A 529 6.26 25.78 8.97
N GLY A 530 5.28 24.95 8.60
CA GLY A 530 4.88 23.83 9.45
C GLY A 530 6.07 22.88 9.66
N ALA A 531 6.03 22.06 10.72
CA ALA A 531 7.00 20.98 10.85
C ALA A 531 6.77 19.95 9.73
N GLU A 532 7.70 19.87 8.77
CA GLU A 532 7.60 18.85 7.72
C GLU A 532 7.70 17.45 8.34
N PRO A 533 6.87 16.49 7.92
CA PRO A 533 6.99 15.11 8.40
C PRO A 533 8.36 14.54 8.00
N LYS A 534 8.92 13.66 8.85
CA LYS A 534 10.15 12.92 8.53
C LYS A 534 9.90 11.99 7.34
N THR A 535 10.27 12.40 6.14
CA THR A 535 10.36 11.54 4.96
C THR A 535 11.75 10.91 4.87
N GLY A 536 11.85 9.77 4.19
CA GLY A 536 13.11 9.05 3.98
C GLY A 536 13.09 7.63 4.56
N THR A 537 13.52 6.67 3.76
CA THR A 537 13.84 5.30 4.20
C THR A 537 14.92 5.33 5.29
N PRO A 538 14.72 4.78 6.51
CA PRO A 538 15.61 5.03 7.66
C PRO A 538 17.10 4.73 7.44
N PHE A 539 17.44 3.70 6.67
CA PHE A 539 18.82 3.32 6.33
C PHE A 539 19.60 4.42 5.60
N TYR A 540 18.89 5.24 4.81
CA TYR A 540 19.46 6.25 3.92
C TYR A 540 19.02 7.67 4.31
N MET A 541 18.13 7.82 5.31
CA MET A 541 17.62 9.11 5.78
C MET A 541 18.81 10.04 6.14
N PRO A 542 18.83 11.30 5.70
CA PRO A 542 19.94 12.20 5.98
C PRO A 542 20.09 12.50 7.49
N CYS A 543 21.32 12.70 7.97
CA CYS A 543 21.63 12.77 9.40
C CYS A 543 20.90 13.91 10.11
N GLU A 544 20.88 15.12 9.55
CA GLU A 544 20.20 16.27 10.15
C GLU A 544 18.68 16.06 10.23
N ILE A 545 18.10 15.41 9.22
CA ILE A 545 16.68 15.06 9.12
C ILE A 545 16.32 13.99 10.16
N GLN A 546 17.13 12.94 10.30
CA GLN A 546 16.90 11.87 11.28
C GLN A 546 17.02 12.38 12.71
N CYS A 547 18.07 13.15 13.03
CA CYS A 547 18.30 13.66 14.38
C CYS A 547 17.59 15.00 14.71
N GLN A 548 16.94 15.64 13.71
CA GLN A 548 16.27 16.94 13.81
C GLN A 548 17.17 18.04 14.39
N LYS A 549 18.43 18.09 13.90
CA LYS A 549 19.46 19.02 14.37
C LYS A 549 20.50 19.28 13.29
N TYR A 550 20.74 20.55 12.98
CA TYR A 550 21.84 21.01 12.12
C TYR A 550 23.21 20.56 12.65
N MET A 551 24.06 20.08 11.74
CA MET A 551 25.47 19.78 11.95
C MET A 551 26.25 21.10 12.11
N VAL A 552 27.14 21.16 13.10
CA VAL A 552 27.93 22.36 13.42
C VAL A 552 29.34 21.94 13.81
N LEU A 553 30.31 22.84 13.66
CA LEU A 553 31.63 22.62 14.24
C LEU A 553 31.50 22.33 15.75
N ALA A 554 32.20 21.30 16.23
CA ALA A 554 32.40 21.09 17.64
C ALA A 554 33.06 22.34 18.23
N ALA A 555 32.45 22.92 19.27
CA ALA A 555 32.99 24.09 19.94
C ALA A 555 34.26 23.71 20.71
N GLN A 556 35.42 23.89 20.05
CA GLN A 556 36.75 23.80 20.66
C GLN A 556 36.75 24.55 22.00
N PRO A 557 37.02 23.90 23.15
CA PRO A 557 37.13 24.56 24.45
C PRO A 557 38.48 25.28 24.59
N GLY A 558 38.92 25.97 23.54
CA GLY A 558 40.17 26.71 23.44
C GLY A 558 39.94 28.22 23.45
N ARG A 559 40.78 28.94 24.20
CA ARG A 559 40.77 30.41 24.18
C ARG A 559 41.36 30.90 22.86
N LEU A 560 40.56 31.63 22.08
CA LEU A 560 41.10 32.58 21.11
C LEU A 560 41.54 33.83 21.88
N GLU A 561 42.81 34.20 21.78
CA GLU A 561 43.26 35.54 22.14
C GLU A 561 42.66 36.54 21.14
N GLY A 562 42.19 37.71 21.62
CA GLY A 562 41.54 38.71 20.77
C GLY A 562 40.07 39.02 21.06
N GLY A 563 39.49 38.52 22.16
CA GLY A 563 38.34 39.14 22.85
C GLY A 563 36.96 39.13 22.16
N ALA A 564 36.87 38.83 20.87
CA ALA A 564 35.60 38.73 20.15
C ALA A 564 34.85 37.45 20.53
N LYS A 565 33.75 37.59 21.28
CA LYS A 565 32.78 36.52 21.44
C LYS A 565 32.13 36.26 20.08
N VAL A 566 32.48 35.15 19.43
CA VAL A 566 31.65 34.59 18.35
C VAL A 566 30.24 34.38 18.94
N PRO A 567 29.17 34.96 18.36
CA PRO A 567 27.84 34.73 18.87
C PRO A 567 27.52 33.24 18.74
N ALA A 568 27.08 32.64 19.85
CA ALA A 568 26.59 31.27 19.83
C ALA A 568 25.28 31.24 19.02
N ASN A 569 25.40 31.02 17.71
CA ASN A 569 24.28 31.00 16.77
C ASN A 569 23.29 29.90 17.20
N ASN A 570 22.21 30.32 17.88
CA ASN A 570 21.12 29.44 18.25
C ASN A 570 20.37 29.00 16.99
N LEU A 571 20.85 27.89 16.41
CA LEU A 571 20.12 27.05 15.46
C LEU A 571 19.12 26.13 16.18
N ARG A 572 19.17 26.07 17.52
CA ARG A 572 18.17 25.39 18.36
C ARG A 572 16.77 25.98 18.10
N GLY A 573 15.84 25.15 17.66
CA GLY A 573 14.44 25.53 17.44
C GLY A 573 14.13 26.06 16.04
N LEU A 574 15.10 26.14 15.12
CA LEU A 574 14.79 26.25 13.69
C LEU A 574 14.37 24.86 13.15
N PRO A 575 13.37 24.77 12.26
CA PRO A 575 13.06 23.52 11.57
C PRO A 575 14.25 23.12 10.68
N ILE A 576 14.49 21.81 10.53
CA ILE A 576 15.45 21.30 9.56
C ILE A 576 14.77 21.23 8.19
N LEU A 577 15.32 21.93 7.20
CA LEU A 577 14.83 21.87 5.82
C LEU A 577 15.53 20.73 5.07
N HIS A 578 14.78 19.98 4.27
CA HIS A 578 15.40 19.08 3.29
C HIS A 578 15.98 19.94 2.15
N THR A 579 17.22 19.66 1.74
CA THR A 579 17.98 20.48 0.77
C THR A 579 18.70 19.56 -0.22
N PHE A 580 19.22 20.08 -1.34
CA PHE A 580 19.87 19.24 -2.36
C PHE A 580 21.01 18.37 -1.80
N GLN A 581 21.79 18.91 -0.87
CA GLN A 581 22.89 18.17 -0.23
C GLN A 581 22.40 16.93 0.56
N HIS A 582 21.18 16.97 1.08
CA HIS A 582 20.58 15.84 1.80
C HIS A 582 20.24 14.67 0.85
N ASP A 583 19.71 14.93 -0.35
CA ASP A 583 19.48 13.89 -1.36
C ASP A 583 20.79 13.18 -1.78
N PHE A 584 21.89 13.93 -1.86
CA PHE A 584 23.23 13.39 -2.11
C PHE A 584 23.84 12.67 -0.89
N GLU A 585 23.56 13.12 0.34
CA GLU A 585 23.93 12.37 1.56
C GLU A 585 23.30 10.97 1.57
N SER A 586 22.01 10.85 1.18
CA SER A 586 21.35 9.56 1.03
C SER A 586 22.03 8.66 -0.02
N ALA A 587 22.51 9.22 -1.14
CA ALA A 587 23.30 8.46 -2.13
C ALA A 587 24.68 8.00 -1.59
N TRP A 588 25.30 8.78 -0.69
CA TRP A 588 26.52 8.36 0.01
C TRP A 588 26.24 7.22 1.00
N TRP A 589 25.14 7.27 1.76
CA TRP A 589 24.70 6.17 2.62
C TRP A 589 24.37 4.89 1.84
N ILE A 590 23.75 5.01 0.67
CA ILE A 590 23.55 3.88 -0.25
C ILE A 590 24.90 3.28 -0.68
N THR A 591 25.92 4.11 -0.93
CA THR A 591 27.27 3.62 -1.28
C THR A 591 27.91 2.82 -0.14
N LEU A 592 27.87 3.32 1.11
CA LEU A 592 28.34 2.56 2.28
C LEU A 592 27.56 1.25 2.48
N TRP A 593 26.23 1.28 2.29
CA TRP A 593 25.36 0.11 2.40
C TRP A 593 25.67 -0.97 1.35
N LEU A 594 25.92 -0.56 0.10
CA LEU A 594 26.35 -1.47 -0.97
C LEU A 594 27.68 -2.15 -0.62
N CYS A 595 28.64 -1.42 -0.05
CA CYS A 595 29.98 -1.92 0.23
C CYS A 595 30.12 -2.75 1.51
N SER A 596 29.33 -2.48 2.56
CA SER A 596 29.40 -3.18 3.86
C SER A 596 28.29 -4.21 4.04
N ALA A 597 27.03 -3.76 4.05
CA ALA A 597 25.87 -4.61 4.29
C ALA A 597 25.65 -5.64 3.17
N ARG A 598 25.84 -5.24 1.90
CA ARG A 598 25.39 -6.02 0.74
C ARG A 598 26.42 -6.91 0.08
N VAL A 599 27.70 -6.85 0.43
CA VAL A 599 28.70 -7.75 -0.19
C VAL A 599 28.44 -9.21 0.21
N ASN A 600 28.35 -10.07 -0.81
CA ASN A 600 28.11 -11.51 -0.72
C ASN A 600 29.45 -12.26 -0.58
N GLN A 601 30.01 -12.20 0.62
CA GLN A 601 31.20 -12.91 1.08
C GLN A 601 30.95 -13.35 2.54
N ASP A 602 30.94 -14.66 2.77
CA ASP A 602 30.53 -15.27 4.06
C ASP A 602 31.54 -15.02 5.20
N ASP A 603 32.76 -14.61 4.85
CA ASP A 603 33.89 -14.36 5.76
C ASP A 603 34.00 -12.90 6.23
N LEU A 604 33.18 -11.98 5.70
CA LEU A 604 33.17 -10.58 6.16
C LEU A 604 32.18 -10.36 7.33
N PRO A 605 32.64 -9.83 8.48
CA PRO A 605 31.79 -9.26 9.51
C PRO A 605 30.73 -8.29 8.96
N LYS A 606 29.61 -8.17 9.69
CA LYS A 606 28.50 -7.27 9.36
C LYS A 606 28.15 -6.33 10.52
N ASN A 607 29.07 -6.13 11.46
CA ASN A 607 28.86 -5.36 12.69
C ASN A 607 28.42 -3.91 12.37
N PHE A 608 29.22 -3.20 11.58
CA PHE A 608 28.91 -1.84 11.12
C PHE A 608 27.56 -1.76 10.43
N ALA A 609 27.26 -2.74 9.57
CA ALA A 609 25.99 -2.79 8.84
C ALA A 609 24.80 -3.02 9.79
N GLY A 610 24.98 -3.84 10.83
CA GLY A 610 24.00 -4.13 11.86
C GLY A 610 23.73 -2.95 12.82
N GLU A 611 24.73 -2.09 13.09
CA GLU A 611 24.50 -0.85 13.85
C GLU A 611 23.95 0.28 12.96
N MET A 612 24.48 0.49 11.75
CA MET A 612 24.14 1.64 10.92
C MET A 612 22.81 1.51 10.16
N PHE A 613 22.44 0.32 9.69
CA PHE A 613 21.29 0.15 8.79
C PHE A 613 20.11 -0.50 9.52
N LEU A 614 19.65 0.20 10.56
CA LEU A 614 18.48 -0.17 11.38
C LEU A 614 17.23 0.55 10.90
N GLN A 615 16.06 -0.06 11.11
CA GLN A 615 14.74 0.55 10.87
C GLN A 615 14.35 1.49 12.02
N ASP A 616 15.29 2.35 12.45
CA ASP A 616 15.10 3.30 13.54
C ASP A 616 15.13 4.75 13.03
N THR A 617 14.15 5.55 13.46
CA THR A 617 14.07 6.99 13.16
C THR A 617 14.42 7.86 14.38
N SER A 618 14.95 7.25 15.44
CA SER A 618 15.28 7.92 16.69
C SER A 618 16.38 8.98 16.53
N VAL A 619 16.29 9.98 17.40
CA VAL A 619 17.27 11.05 17.51
C VAL A 619 18.62 10.54 18.06
N ASN A 620 18.69 9.31 18.60
CA ASN A 620 19.94 8.71 19.06
C ASN A 620 20.66 7.97 17.93
N HIS A 621 19.96 7.15 17.15
CA HIS A 621 20.55 6.49 15.98
C HIS A 621 21.06 7.51 14.95
N GLY A 622 20.30 8.59 14.71
CA GLY A 622 20.76 9.71 13.88
C GLY A 622 22.02 10.42 14.38
N LYS A 623 22.31 10.42 15.69
CA LYS A 623 23.60 10.93 16.21
C LYS A 623 24.76 9.96 15.97
N THR A 624 24.50 8.66 16.01
CA THR A 624 25.51 7.64 15.68
C THR A 624 25.88 7.74 14.20
N ARG A 625 24.90 7.75 13.30
CA ARG A 625 25.15 7.94 11.87
C ARG A 625 25.83 9.28 11.56
N MET A 626 25.47 10.35 12.27
CA MET A 626 26.14 11.65 12.16
C MET A 626 27.62 11.62 12.57
N ARG A 627 28.06 10.75 13.49
CA ARG A 627 29.49 10.58 13.81
C ARG A 627 30.25 9.99 12.62
N VAL A 628 29.71 8.94 11.99
CA VAL A 628 30.30 8.29 10.80
C VAL A 628 30.36 9.23 9.58
N LEU A 629 29.52 10.27 9.54
CA LEU A 629 29.61 11.34 8.54
C LEU A 629 30.67 12.41 8.91
N ASP A 630 30.96 12.63 10.21
CA ASP A 630 31.89 13.66 10.69
C ASP A 630 33.35 13.18 10.80
N GLU A 631 33.53 11.96 11.31
CA GLU A 631 34.80 11.30 11.63
C GLU A 631 35.34 10.50 10.41
N SER A 632 36.63 10.15 10.41
CA SER A 632 37.28 9.40 9.32
C SER A 632 36.70 7.98 9.22
N LEU A 633 36.40 7.52 7.99
CA LEU A 633 35.95 6.15 7.74
C LEU A 633 37.04 5.12 8.09
N ALA A 634 38.32 5.49 7.99
CA ALA A 634 39.44 4.61 8.33
C ALA A 634 39.66 4.48 9.86
N ASP A 635 39.06 5.37 10.65
CA ASP A 635 39.14 5.33 12.13
C ASP A 635 38.03 4.43 12.73
N ASN A 636 37.16 3.85 11.89
CA ASN A 636 36.03 3.01 12.30
C ASN A 636 36.36 1.52 12.11
N GLU A 637 36.83 0.87 13.17
CA GLU A 637 37.28 -0.54 13.15
C GLU A 637 36.21 -1.50 12.59
N ASP A 638 34.96 -1.41 13.08
CA ASP A 638 33.85 -2.25 12.59
C ASP A 638 33.54 -2.06 11.10
N LEU A 639 33.75 -0.86 10.53
CA LEU A 639 33.62 -0.62 9.09
C LEU A 639 34.77 -1.27 8.32
N MET A 640 36.01 -1.08 8.78
CA MET A 640 37.19 -1.64 8.13
C MET A 640 37.16 -3.17 8.11
N ASP A 641 36.70 -3.80 9.19
CA ASP A 641 36.46 -5.25 9.22
C ASP A 641 35.29 -5.68 8.33
N SER A 642 34.27 -4.84 8.12
CA SER A 642 33.09 -5.14 7.29
C SER A 642 33.29 -4.92 5.78
N LEU A 643 34.47 -4.49 5.32
CA LEU A 643 34.74 -4.13 3.92
C LEU A 643 35.70 -5.10 3.21
N PRO A 644 35.45 -5.51 1.95
CA PRO A 644 36.41 -6.25 1.14
C PRO A 644 37.78 -5.53 1.05
N PRO A 645 38.91 -6.24 1.22
CA PRO A 645 40.24 -5.64 1.14
C PRO A 645 40.53 -4.89 -0.18
N SER A 646 39.88 -5.26 -1.29
CA SER A 646 40.03 -4.56 -2.58
C SER A 646 39.27 -3.22 -2.68
N LEU A 647 38.50 -2.84 -1.66
CA LEU A 647 37.99 -1.46 -1.48
C LEU A 647 38.94 -0.59 -0.66
N GLN A 648 39.80 -1.21 0.16
CA GLN A 648 40.67 -0.57 1.16
C GLN A 648 42.06 -0.22 0.61
N THR A 649 42.24 -0.22 -0.71
CA THR A 649 43.52 0.06 -1.37
C THR A 649 43.92 1.54 -1.27
N ASP A 650 45.21 1.82 -1.09
CA ASP A 650 45.76 3.19 -1.12
C ASP A 650 45.40 3.89 -2.45
N GLY A 651 44.89 5.13 -2.39
CA GLY A 651 44.35 5.83 -3.57
C GLY A 651 43.05 5.24 -4.14
N GLY A 652 42.51 4.19 -3.52
CA GLY A 652 41.40 3.38 -4.00
C GLY A 652 40.01 3.85 -3.57
N PHE A 653 39.05 2.92 -3.58
CA PHE A 653 37.62 3.22 -3.46
C PHE A 653 37.27 3.93 -2.13
N LEU A 654 37.73 3.38 -1.00
CA LEU A 654 37.40 3.91 0.33
C LEU A 654 37.97 5.30 0.56
N GLU A 655 39.19 5.58 0.10
CA GLU A 655 39.82 6.90 0.22
C GLU A 655 38.98 7.98 -0.48
N LYS A 656 38.49 7.72 -1.69
CA LYS A 656 37.64 8.70 -2.41
C LYS A 656 36.27 8.85 -1.76
N LEU A 657 35.75 7.81 -1.12
CA LEU A 657 34.50 7.85 -0.36
C LEU A 657 34.63 8.67 0.94
N ASP A 658 35.79 8.61 1.62
CA ASP A 658 36.09 9.45 2.79
C ASP A 658 36.35 10.91 2.42
N ILE A 659 37.05 11.17 1.31
CA ILE A 659 37.20 12.53 0.77
C ILE A 659 35.83 13.15 0.48
N LEU A 660 34.92 12.40 -0.15
CA LEU A 660 33.55 12.86 -0.41
C LEU A 660 32.76 13.11 0.90
N ARG A 661 32.87 12.21 1.89
CA ARG A 661 32.30 12.37 3.23
C ARG A 661 32.80 13.66 3.91
N SER A 662 34.11 13.87 3.92
CA SER A 662 34.76 15.03 4.52
C SER A 662 34.28 16.34 3.89
N ASN A 663 34.11 16.35 2.56
CA ASN A 663 33.52 17.47 1.83
C ASN A 663 32.04 17.68 2.20
N LEU A 664 31.22 16.62 2.31
CA LEU A 664 29.82 16.71 2.74
C LEU A 664 29.70 17.30 4.17
N SER A 665 30.42 16.77 5.15
CA SER A 665 30.42 17.27 6.53
C SER A 665 30.86 18.75 6.59
N SER A 666 31.99 19.08 5.94
CA SER A 666 32.51 20.46 5.88
C SER A 666 31.50 21.44 5.29
N GLU A 667 30.78 21.03 4.25
CA GLU A 667 29.81 21.86 3.55
C GLU A 667 28.49 22.03 4.29
N PHE A 668 28.00 21.00 5.00
CA PHE A 668 26.89 21.15 5.95
C PHE A 668 27.26 22.16 7.03
N LYS A 669 28.40 21.95 7.71
CA LYS A 669 28.93 22.86 8.74
C LYS A 669 29.03 24.30 8.22
N ARG A 670 29.56 24.51 7.01
CA ARG A 670 29.70 25.85 6.40
C ARG A 670 28.34 26.51 6.17
N ARG A 671 27.39 25.86 5.49
CA ARG A 671 26.05 26.44 5.25
C ARG A 671 25.30 26.70 6.55
N ASN A 672 25.38 25.79 7.52
CA ASN A 672 24.70 25.92 8.82
C ASN A 672 25.24 27.08 9.66
N MET A 673 26.56 27.29 9.67
CA MET A 673 27.16 28.47 10.34
C MET A 673 26.79 29.78 9.65
N ALA A 674 26.76 29.79 8.31
CA ALA A 674 26.40 30.96 7.50
C ALA A 674 24.88 31.24 7.43
N ARG A 675 24.03 30.25 7.76
CA ARG A 675 22.58 30.23 7.49
C ARG A 675 22.25 30.43 6.00
N ALA A 676 23.08 29.85 5.14
CA ALA A 676 23.02 30.01 3.68
C ALA A 676 22.21 28.90 2.98
N HIS A 677 21.14 28.40 3.62
CA HIS A 677 20.32 27.31 3.08
C HIS A 677 19.57 27.71 1.81
N ASP A 678 19.04 28.92 1.75
CA ASP A 678 18.33 29.44 0.57
C ASP A 678 19.27 29.90 -0.56
N ASP A 679 20.59 29.90 -0.34
CA ASP A 679 21.59 30.14 -1.39
C ASP A 679 21.77 28.87 -2.25
N ILE A 680 20.88 28.72 -3.22
CA ILE A 680 20.86 27.63 -4.22
C ILE A 680 22.21 27.52 -4.95
N GLY A 681 22.85 28.65 -5.26
CA GLY A 681 24.15 28.69 -5.95
C GLY A 681 25.26 28.04 -5.14
N SER A 682 25.25 28.22 -3.82
CA SER A 682 26.26 27.63 -2.92
C SER A 682 26.41 26.12 -3.04
N TYR A 683 25.39 25.39 -3.51
CA TYR A 683 25.38 23.92 -3.63
C TYR A 683 26.15 23.38 -4.84
N SER A 684 26.51 24.21 -5.83
CA SER A 684 27.18 23.75 -7.06
C SER A 684 28.46 22.97 -6.78
N TRP A 685 29.33 23.49 -5.89
CA TRP A 685 30.61 22.85 -5.54
C TRP A 685 30.47 21.43 -4.98
N ILE A 686 29.62 21.23 -3.97
CA ILE A 686 29.48 19.91 -3.32
C ILE A 686 28.83 18.88 -4.26
N ILE A 687 27.91 19.31 -5.12
CA ILE A 687 27.30 18.46 -6.14
C ILE A 687 28.32 18.11 -7.24
N GLY A 688 29.16 19.07 -7.66
CA GLY A 688 30.28 18.83 -8.58
C GLY A 688 31.34 17.89 -8.02
N ASN A 689 31.58 17.94 -6.70
CA ASN A 689 32.46 17.00 -6.00
C ASN A 689 31.84 15.59 -5.91
N PHE A 690 30.54 15.48 -5.60
CA PHE A 690 29.84 14.19 -5.59
C PHE A 690 29.84 13.52 -6.98
N MET A 691 29.58 14.28 -8.04
CA MET A 691 29.65 13.75 -9.40
C MET A 691 31.08 13.39 -9.83
N THR A 692 32.08 14.10 -9.29
CA THR A 692 33.52 13.79 -9.48
C THR A 692 33.92 12.45 -8.86
N PHE A 693 33.38 12.08 -7.69
CA PHE A 693 33.74 10.84 -7.00
C PHE A 693 33.59 9.60 -7.90
N PHE A 694 32.53 9.52 -8.72
CA PHE A 694 32.34 8.42 -9.67
C PHE A 694 33.41 8.35 -10.76
N ASP A 695 33.89 9.51 -11.23
CA ASP A 695 34.98 9.59 -12.21
C ASP A 695 36.31 9.19 -11.53
N GLU A 696 36.50 9.48 -10.23
CA GLU A 696 37.72 9.14 -9.47
C GLU A 696 37.80 7.66 -9.06
N ILE A 697 36.72 7.00 -8.63
CA ILE A 697 36.71 5.55 -8.38
C ILE A 697 36.82 4.72 -9.67
N SER A 698 36.63 5.33 -10.85
CA SER A 698 36.75 4.64 -12.13
C SER A 698 38.18 4.14 -12.41
N TYR A 699 39.20 4.84 -11.92
CA TYR A 699 40.61 4.45 -12.08
C TYR A 699 40.97 3.15 -11.35
N SER A 700 40.19 2.72 -10.36
CA SER A 700 40.36 1.48 -9.62
C SER A 700 39.31 0.41 -9.95
N ARG A 701 38.48 0.61 -10.98
CA ARG A 701 37.28 -0.22 -11.27
C ARG A 701 37.53 -1.73 -11.34
N ASP A 702 38.70 -2.16 -11.81
CA ASP A 702 39.04 -3.60 -11.88
C ASP A 702 39.19 -4.26 -10.50
N GLN A 703 39.46 -3.49 -9.44
CA GLN A 703 39.61 -3.98 -8.06
C GLN A 703 38.26 -4.30 -7.41
N TRP A 704 37.18 -3.62 -7.82
CA TRP A 704 35.91 -3.60 -7.09
C TRP A 704 34.67 -3.91 -7.93
N SER A 705 34.71 -3.75 -9.25
CA SER A 705 33.52 -3.93 -10.10
C SER A 705 32.96 -5.36 -10.12
N SER A 706 33.82 -6.35 -9.90
CA SER A 706 33.48 -7.78 -9.87
C SER A 706 32.93 -8.26 -8.52
N ILE A 707 32.95 -7.43 -7.48
CA ILE A 707 32.45 -7.78 -6.14
C ILE A 707 30.95 -8.12 -6.25
N LYS A 708 30.61 -9.34 -5.82
CA LYS A 708 29.24 -9.83 -5.79
C LYS A 708 28.48 -9.16 -4.66
N LEU A 709 27.26 -8.72 -4.96
CA LEU A 709 26.31 -8.30 -3.96
C LEU A 709 25.32 -9.44 -3.71
N LEU A 710 24.79 -9.50 -2.49
CA LEU A 710 23.58 -10.22 -2.17
C LEU A 710 22.46 -9.64 -3.04
N VAL A 711 21.46 -10.44 -3.38
CA VAL A 711 20.21 -10.00 -4.04
C VAL A 711 19.00 -10.54 -3.28
N GLU A 712 17.76 -10.12 -3.57
CA GLU A 712 16.60 -10.40 -2.71
C GLU A 712 16.39 -11.91 -2.50
N LYS A 713 16.64 -12.72 -3.53
CA LYS A 713 16.58 -14.19 -3.47
C LYS A 713 17.64 -14.83 -2.56
N ASP A 714 18.76 -14.14 -2.30
CA ASP A 714 19.89 -14.62 -1.49
C ASP A 714 19.69 -14.28 -0.01
N LEU A 715 18.90 -13.23 0.29
CA LEU A 715 18.63 -12.82 1.66
C LEU A 715 17.77 -13.89 2.38
N PRO A 716 18.13 -14.27 3.63
CA PRO A 716 17.29 -15.17 4.42
C PRO A 716 15.93 -14.50 4.62
N LYS A 717 14.83 -15.21 4.30
CA LYS A 717 13.46 -14.67 4.21
C LYS A 717 12.86 -14.24 5.57
N ARG A 718 13.43 -13.18 6.16
CA ARG A 718 13.13 -12.52 7.45
C ARG A 718 12.27 -13.36 8.39
N SER A 719 12.92 -14.21 9.18
CA SER A 719 12.36 -14.74 10.42
C SER A 719 12.43 -13.64 11.46
N GLU A 720 11.28 -13.17 11.92
CA GLU A 720 11.21 -12.22 13.03
C GLU A 720 11.35 -13.02 14.33
N SER A 721 12.57 -13.05 14.87
CA SER A 721 12.94 -13.89 16.01
C SER A 721 14.22 -13.40 16.70
N SER A 722 14.15 -12.27 17.43
CA SER A 722 15.18 -11.86 18.39
C SER A 722 14.70 -10.72 19.32
N ASP A 723 13.64 -10.95 20.11
CA ASP A 723 13.29 -10.08 21.25
C ASP A 723 12.84 -10.88 22.49
N GLU A 724 13.29 -12.14 22.60
CA GLU A 724 13.20 -12.96 23.81
C GLU A 724 14.61 -13.30 24.30
N ALA A 725 15.17 -12.41 25.13
CA ALA A 725 16.50 -12.58 25.73
C ALA A 725 16.56 -11.96 27.14
N ARG A 726 15.65 -12.37 28.03
CA ARG A 726 15.75 -12.17 29.49
C ARG A 726 15.02 -13.27 30.25
N ASP A 727 15.70 -13.72 31.30
CA ASP A 727 15.20 -14.51 32.43
C ASP A 727 14.40 -15.78 32.11
N ASP A 728 15.08 -16.93 32.05
CA ASP A 728 14.99 -17.85 33.20
C ASP A 728 16.17 -18.85 33.28
N LEU A 729 16.45 -19.33 34.50
CA LEU A 729 17.47 -20.36 34.77
C LEU A 729 16.86 -21.77 34.74
N PRO A 730 17.63 -22.82 34.38
CA PRO A 730 17.07 -24.15 34.14
C PRO A 730 16.64 -24.87 35.41
N VAL A 731 15.43 -25.42 35.40
CA VAL A 731 14.96 -26.42 36.37
C VAL A 731 14.76 -27.75 35.64
N ASP A 732 15.52 -28.76 36.06
CA ASP A 732 15.50 -30.12 35.52
C ASP A 732 14.22 -30.87 35.92
N VAL A 733 13.50 -31.41 34.93
CA VAL A 733 12.55 -32.51 35.12
C VAL A 733 12.70 -33.49 33.95
N THR A 734 13.05 -34.73 34.27
CA THR A 734 13.19 -35.84 33.32
C THR A 734 11.85 -36.51 32.99
N GLY A 735 11.73 -37.18 31.83
CA GLY A 735 10.72 -38.24 31.68
C GLY A 735 10.15 -38.57 30.31
N GLN A 736 10.68 -39.65 29.73
CA GLN A 736 9.96 -40.68 28.95
C GLN A 736 9.36 -40.39 27.57
N GLU A 737 9.84 -41.21 26.64
CA GLU A 737 9.33 -41.52 25.30
C GLU A 737 7.90 -42.08 25.34
N ARG A 738 7.17 -41.97 24.21
CA ARG A 738 6.69 -43.17 23.48
C ARG A 738 6.25 -42.83 22.05
N ALA A 739 6.22 -43.87 21.22
CA ALA A 739 6.08 -43.79 19.76
C ALA A 739 4.85 -44.55 19.23
N ALA A 740 4.77 -44.65 17.90
CA ALA A 740 3.72 -45.27 17.08
C ALA A 740 2.40 -44.48 16.96
N GLY A 741 1.74 -44.47 15.79
CA GLY A 741 2.19 -45.04 14.52
C GLY A 741 1.20 -44.77 13.38
N GLU A 742 1.71 -44.54 12.17
CA GLU A 742 0.89 -44.23 11.01
C GLU A 742 0.29 -45.49 10.38
N GLN A 743 -1.00 -45.47 10.04
CA GLN A 743 -1.59 -46.39 9.07
C GLN A 743 -2.46 -45.63 8.08
N GLN A 744 -2.11 -45.76 6.79
CA GLN A 744 -2.88 -45.23 5.68
C GLN A 744 -4.05 -46.17 5.37
N HIS A 745 -5.24 -45.62 5.12
CA HIS A 745 -6.32 -46.33 4.43
C HIS A 745 -6.91 -45.45 3.33
N GLN A 746 -6.73 -45.90 2.08
CA GLN A 746 -7.46 -45.40 0.92
C GLN A 746 -8.87 -46.01 0.93
N ASN A 747 -9.87 -45.29 0.40
CA ASN A 747 -10.89 -45.93 -0.43
C ASN A 747 -11.66 -44.93 -1.30
N ASN A 748 -12.10 -45.40 -2.47
CA ASN A 748 -12.84 -44.62 -3.46
C ASN A 748 -14.35 -44.72 -3.25
N ALA A 749 -15.10 -43.68 -3.65
CA ALA A 749 -16.53 -43.80 -3.97
C ALA A 749 -16.93 -42.81 -5.07
N ASN A 750 -17.45 -43.32 -6.18
CA ASN A 750 -18.07 -42.51 -7.24
C ASN A 750 -19.49 -42.10 -6.85
N VAL A 751 -19.90 -40.88 -7.18
CA VAL A 751 -21.33 -40.51 -7.31
C VAL A 751 -21.51 -39.68 -8.59
N GLN A 752 -22.53 -40.04 -9.38
CA GLN A 752 -22.82 -39.42 -10.67
C GLN A 752 -23.59 -38.10 -10.51
N VAL A 753 -23.28 -37.10 -11.34
CA VAL A 753 -24.00 -35.82 -11.40
C VAL A 753 -25.03 -35.84 -12.52
N LYS A 754 -26.31 -35.66 -12.19
CA LYS A 754 -27.34 -35.31 -13.19
C LYS A 754 -27.19 -33.84 -13.59
N LYS A 755 -27.35 -33.55 -14.88
CA LYS A 755 -27.58 -32.19 -15.38
C LYS A 755 -29.07 -31.87 -15.33
N GLU A 756 -29.42 -30.71 -14.78
CA GLU A 756 -30.59 -29.93 -15.19
C GLU A 756 -30.11 -28.56 -15.66
N LYS A 757 -30.99 -27.79 -16.31
CA LYS A 757 -30.63 -26.80 -17.33
C LYS A 757 -31.62 -25.64 -17.30
N ASP A 758 -31.16 -24.47 -17.78
CA ASP A 758 -31.96 -23.27 -18.10
C ASP A 758 -32.52 -22.50 -16.86
N ASP A 759 -32.67 -21.15 -16.87
CA ASP A 759 -32.38 -20.22 -17.97
C ASP A 759 -31.91 -18.79 -17.56
N HIS A 760 -31.47 -18.06 -18.59
CA HIS A 760 -30.91 -16.71 -18.70
C HIS A 760 -31.51 -15.57 -17.85
N ASP A 761 -30.65 -14.63 -17.41
CA ASP A 761 -30.50 -13.31 -18.08
C ASP A 761 -29.20 -12.57 -17.67
N HIS A 762 -28.42 -12.06 -18.65
CA HIS A 762 -27.28 -11.08 -18.61
C HIS A 762 -26.35 -11.25 -19.83
N SER A 763 -26.82 -10.94 -21.05
CA SER A 763 -26.19 -11.42 -22.30
C SER A 763 -25.08 -10.52 -22.92
N ALA A 764 -24.81 -9.32 -22.39
CA ALA A 764 -23.89 -8.36 -23.03
C ALA A 764 -22.40 -8.53 -22.65
N ALA A 765 -22.06 -8.30 -21.37
CA ALA A 765 -20.65 -8.31 -20.92
C ALA A 765 -20.01 -9.71 -20.99
N VAL A 766 -20.79 -10.75 -20.67
CA VAL A 766 -20.34 -12.15 -20.63
C VAL A 766 -19.89 -12.66 -22.01
N ALA A 767 -20.47 -12.14 -23.10
CA ALA A 767 -20.09 -12.50 -24.47
C ALA A 767 -18.67 -12.04 -24.81
N THR A 768 -18.33 -10.79 -24.50
CA THR A 768 -17.00 -10.19 -24.76
C THR A 768 -15.91 -10.89 -23.96
N VAL A 769 -16.15 -11.17 -22.67
CA VAL A 769 -15.20 -11.90 -21.81
C VAL A 769 -14.96 -13.32 -22.34
N ASN A 770 -16.03 -14.03 -22.71
CA ASN A 770 -15.92 -15.36 -23.33
C ASN A 770 -15.13 -15.37 -24.64
N GLU A 771 -15.22 -14.31 -25.45
CA GLU A 771 -14.45 -14.22 -26.70
C GLU A 771 -12.96 -13.90 -26.43
N LEU A 772 -12.66 -13.10 -25.40
CA LEU A 772 -11.30 -12.83 -24.93
C LEU A 772 -10.64 -14.08 -24.34
N GLU A 773 -11.32 -14.83 -23.46
CA GLU A 773 -10.81 -16.10 -22.93
C GLU A 773 -10.51 -17.12 -24.03
N LYS A 774 -11.38 -17.23 -25.04
CA LYS A 774 -11.18 -18.12 -26.20
C LYS A 774 -10.00 -17.67 -27.08
N LYS A 775 -9.67 -16.37 -27.12
CA LYS A 775 -8.47 -15.85 -27.80
C LYS A 775 -7.20 -16.13 -26.98
N ILE A 776 -7.20 -15.84 -25.67
CA ILE A 776 -6.07 -16.08 -24.76
C ILE A 776 -5.71 -17.57 -24.70
N THR A 777 -6.70 -18.45 -24.57
CA THR A 777 -6.50 -19.91 -24.53
C THR A 777 -5.91 -20.46 -25.83
N ARG A 778 -6.28 -19.88 -26.99
CA ARG A 778 -5.68 -20.19 -28.30
C ARG A 778 -4.28 -19.60 -28.49
N SER A 779 -3.91 -18.59 -27.72
CA SER A 779 -2.55 -18.02 -27.69
C SER A 779 -1.61 -18.86 -26.83
N ARG A 780 -2.00 -19.19 -25.58
CA ARG A 780 -1.17 -20.01 -24.65
C ARG A 780 -0.87 -21.40 -25.25
N LYS A 781 -1.79 -22.01 -26.02
CA LYS A 781 -1.55 -23.26 -26.80
C LYS A 781 -0.58 -23.13 -28.01
N ARG A 782 0.09 -22.00 -28.21
CA ARG A 782 1.10 -21.78 -29.27
C ARG A 782 2.50 -21.40 -28.76
N LYS A 783 2.72 -21.45 -27.44
CA LYS A 783 4.05 -21.31 -26.80
C LYS A 783 4.37 -22.56 -25.97
N ALA A 784 4.41 -23.71 -26.62
CA ALA A 784 5.10 -24.91 -26.12
C ALA A 784 6.11 -25.32 -27.20
N PRO A 785 7.37 -25.61 -26.87
CA PRO A 785 8.32 -26.18 -27.82
C PRO A 785 8.01 -27.67 -28.04
N GLU A 786 8.04 -28.13 -29.29
CA GLU A 786 8.09 -29.54 -29.65
C GLU A 786 9.46 -29.84 -30.28
N ASP A 787 9.97 -31.06 -30.05
CA ASP A 787 11.35 -31.45 -30.35
C ASP A 787 11.66 -31.59 -31.86
N ILE A 788 12.95 -31.47 -32.16
CA ILE A 788 13.51 -31.63 -33.51
C ILE A 788 13.51 -33.12 -33.90
N ARG A 789 12.90 -33.44 -35.05
CA ARG A 789 13.25 -34.61 -35.89
C ARG A 789 12.89 -34.37 -37.35
N GLU A 790 13.60 -35.04 -38.25
CA GLU A 790 13.62 -34.80 -39.69
C GLU A 790 12.62 -35.69 -40.45
N GLY A 791 12.25 -35.32 -41.70
CA GLY A 791 11.79 -36.33 -42.67
C GLY A 791 10.77 -35.94 -43.75
N GLN A 792 11.27 -35.54 -44.93
CA GLN A 792 10.71 -35.82 -46.27
C GLN A 792 9.40 -35.14 -46.76
N ASN A 793 9.17 -35.23 -48.08
CA ASN A 793 8.16 -34.52 -48.87
C ASN A 793 6.99 -35.45 -49.30
N ASP A 794 5.87 -34.90 -49.77
CA ASP A 794 5.49 -34.97 -51.21
C ASP A 794 4.21 -34.15 -51.55
N THR A 795 3.56 -34.39 -52.70
CA THR A 795 2.91 -33.35 -53.55
C THR A 795 1.43 -33.60 -53.94
N ASN A 796 0.84 -32.68 -54.74
CA ASN A 796 -0.42 -32.77 -55.54
C ASN A 796 -1.76 -32.50 -54.79
N HIS A 797 -2.63 -31.55 -55.22
CA HIS A 797 -3.57 -31.46 -56.38
C HIS A 797 -4.90 -32.23 -56.16
N ASP A 798 -6.12 -31.79 -56.57
CA ASP A 798 -6.62 -30.60 -57.30
C ASP A 798 -8.16 -30.33 -57.08
N GLY A 799 -8.68 -29.15 -57.51
CA GLY A 799 -10.12 -28.84 -57.79
C GLY A 799 -11.09 -28.54 -56.61
N GLY A 800 -12.16 -27.72 -56.73
CA GLY A 800 -12.57 -26.73 -57.76
C GLY A 800 -14.07 -26.27 -57.65
N VAL A 801 -14.37 -24.96 -57.85
CA VAL A 801 -15.73 -24.31 -57.99
C VAL A 801 -16.61 -24.25 -56.70
N GLU A 802 -17.48 -23.27 -56.34
CA GLU A 802 -17.69 -21.79 -56.52
C GLU A 802 -18.51 -21.26 -55.26
N VAL A 803 -18.76 -19.99 -54.86
CA VAL A 803 -19.18 -18.66 -55.44
C VAL A 803 -20.71 -18.57 -55.77
N PRO A 804 -21.47 -17.46 -55.48
CA PRO A 804 -21.18 -16.18 -54.77
C PRO A 804 -21.77 -16.09 -53.32
N VAL A 805 -21.31 -15.29 -52.32
CA VAL A 805 -20.76 -13.90 -52.20
C VAL A 805 -21.89 -12.85 -52.09
N PRO A 806 -21.87 -11.85 -51.14
CA PRO A 806 -20.75 -11.23 -50.39
C PRO A 806 -20.84 -11.38 -48.83
N SER A 807 -19.95 -10.85 -47.96
CA SER A 807 -18.78 -9.95 -48.10
C SER A 807 -17.62 -10.33 -47.13
N LYS A 808 -16.36 -9.98 -47.47
CA LYS A 808 -15.14 -10.13 -46.63
C LYS A 808 -14.18 -8.96 -46.97
N LYS A 809 -13.44 -8.32 -46.04
CA LYS A 809 -12.28 -8.78 -45.24
C LYS A 809 -11.13 -9.37 -46.10
N ALA A 810 -9.96 -8.73 -46.05
CA ALA A 810 -8.73 -9.19 -46.69
C ALA A 810 -7.57 -9.31 -45.67
N ARG A 811 -6.66 -10.28 -45.90
CA ARG A 811 -5.38 -10.45 -45.20
C ARG A 811 -4.46 -11.32 -46.06
N VAL A 812 -3.23 -10.89 -46.33
CA VAL A 812 -2.27 -11.58 -47.24
C VAL A 812 -0.89 -11.70 -46.56
N LYS A 813 -0.02 -12.59 -47.07
CA LYS A 813 1.34 -12.88 -46.59
C LYS A 813 2.41 -12.67 -47.68
N ALA A 814 3.64 -12.39 -47.21
CA ALA A 814 4.95 -12.78 -47.77
C ALA A 814 5.72 -11.89 -48.78
N LYS A 815 7.01 -11.69 -48.41
CA LYS A 815 8.28 -11.53 -49.18
C LYS A 815 8.49 -10.43 -50.25
N TRP A 816 9.38 -9.49 -49.87
CA TRP A 816 10.61 -9.04 -50.59
C TRP A 816 10.53 -8.44 -52.02
N LYS A 817 10.78 -7.11 -52.13
CA LYS A 817 12.01 -6.51 -52.73
C LYS A 817 12.03 -4.98 -52.62
N MET A 818 13.22 -4.35 -52.67
CA MET A 818 13.38 -2.90 -52.97
C MET A 818 13.25 -2.66 -54.50
N PRO A 819 12.93 -1.42 -54.94
CA PRO A 819 14.00 -0.50 -55.33
C PRO A 819 13.78 1.00 -54.99
N THR A 820 14.86 1.77 -55.04
CA THR A 820 14.93 3.24 -55.17
C THR A 820 15.39 3.60 -56.61
N PRO A 821 15.65 4.88 -56.97
CA PRO A 821 14.74 6.03 -56.99
C PRO A 821 14.71 6.76 -58.36
N CYS A 822 13.68 7.60 -58.59
CA CYS A 822 13.64 8.75 -59.52
C CYS A 822 12.34 9.54 -59.26
N GLY A 823 12.20 10.83 -59.59
CA GLY A 823 13.15 11.78 -60.18
C GLY A 823 12.40 12.85 -60.98
N GLU A 824 12.63 14.14 -60.69
CA GLU A 824 12.03 15.31 -61.37
C GLU A 824 10.49 15.44 -61.23
N GLY A 825 9.85 16.61 -61.42
CA GLY A 825 10.35 17.98 -61.55
C GLY A 825 9.19 18.96 -61.79
N GLY A 826 9.16 20.13 -61.13
CA GLY A 826 8.07 21.10 -61.30
C GLY A 826 8.14 22.32 -60.38
N ARG A 827 8.64 23.45 -60.90
CA ARG A 827 8.86 24.70 -60.14
C ARG A 827 8.20 25.87 -60.84
N VAL A 828 7.25 26.54 -60.20
CA VAL A 828 6.68 27.83 -60.65
C VAL A 828 6.61 28.79 -59.45
N THR A 829 6.83 30.09 -59.69
CA THR A 829 7.00 31.12 -58.67
C THR A 829 6.19 32.39 -58.96
N ARG A 830 5.74 33.06 -57.89
CA ARG A 830 5.37 34.49 -57.69
C ARG A 830 4.38 34.55 -56.51
N SER A 831 4.48 35.33 -55.43
CA SER A 831 5.06 36.66 -55.12
C SER A 831 4.09 37.84 -55.28
N MET A 832 4.21 38.83 -54.38
CA MET A 832 3.44 40.09 -54.26
C MET A 832 2.04 39.96 -53.62
N THR A 833 1.50 40.97 -52.91
CA THR A 833 1.98 41.81 -51.78
C THR A 833 0.89 42.83 -51.43
N ARG A 834 0.76 43.21 -50.15
CA ARG A 834 0.01 44.38 -49.62
C ARG A 834 -1.50 44.43 -49.87
N ASN A 835 -2.26 44.60 -48.79
CA ASN A 835 -2.92 45.89 -48.58
C ASN A 835 -2.99 46.23 -47.08
N SER A 836 -3.30 47.49 -46.72
CA SER A 836 -3.05 48.00 -45.36
C SER A 836 -4.06 49.04 -44.87
N ALA A 837 -4.62 48.81 -43.67
CA ALA A 837 -5.22 49.81 -42.77
C ALA A 837 -5.32 49.20 -41.35
N GLY A 838 -5.24 49.94 -40.24
CA GLY A 838 -4.88 51.35 -40.08
C GLY A 838 -5.62 52.00 -38.91
N VAL A 839 -4.87 52.64 -37.99
CA VAL A 839 -5.35 53.42 -36.80
C VAL A 839 -5.96 52.57 -35.67
N GLY A 840 -5.60 52.74 -34.38
CA GLY A 840 -4.48 53.50 -33.79
C GLY A 840 -4.68 53.90 -32.32
N GLY A 841 -3.63 54.36 -31.63
CA GLY A 841 -3.70 55.16 -30.40
C GLY A 841 -3.36 54.45 -29.05
N PRO A 842 -2.40 54.99 -28.24
CA PRO A 842 -2.03 54.43 -26.93
C PRO A 842 -2.04 55.43 -25.73
N SER A 843 -2.07 54.89 -24.49
CA SER A 843 -1.66 55.53 -23.22
C SER A 843 -1.64 54.47 -22.09
N THR A 844 -0.52 54.12 -21.43
CA THR A 844 0.01 54.70 -20.15
C THR A 844 -1.05 54.88 -19.06
N GLY A 845 -0.87 54.55 -17.78
CA GLY A 845 0.23 54.03 -16.93
C GLY A 845 -0.39 53.77 -15.52
N VAL A 846 0.24 53.15 -14.52
CA VAL A 846 1.63 53.20 -14.02
C VAL A 846 2.10 51.80 -13.65
#